data_AF-A0A6G8FWJ1-F1
#
_entry.id   AF-A0A6G8FWJ1-F1
#
_cell.length_a   1.000
_cell.length_b   1.000
_cell.length_c   1.000
_cell.angle_alpha   90.00
_cell.angle_beta   90.00
_cell.angle_gamma   90.00
#
_symmetry.space_group_name_H-M   'P 1'
#
loop_
_entity.id
_entity.type
_entity.pdbx_description
1 polymer ?
#
loop_
_entity_poly.entity_id
_entity_poly.type
_entity_poly.pdbx_seq_one_letter_code
_entity_poly.pdbx_strand_id
1 'polypeptide(L)'
;MPAVLSAAVRHAEPGQVRTVDVLDAARRLVVLDSRHLDRVTDAGHLAGTDVMRARALEVTSGDTARADRLLVMTARLAAECTQDARDDLGIGAVHLPEPEVLGIEPGTDPMDVLAQRCRAAVDRRYPGATDTERRAVLDRLDSELTVIRSLGYPTYFLTVAEVTDLIRARGVRVAARGSGAGSLVNHLLGISGVDPIRHRLLMERFCSPLRAELPDIDVDVESARRTEIYEAVLERFGGERVTCVSMMDTYKVRHAVRDVGAALGMPPVEVDEIAKAFPHIRARDARHAIADLPELRSRGLDSPRLAQFFDLVEALDGLPRHIALHPCGVVLSNAGMLDRTPVEASWLGFPMSQFDKDDVETLGFLKLDVLGIRMQSSMAHAVAEVERVSGERIDLDDERQVPLDDPDTFELIRTTRTLGMFQIESPGQRELVGKLGPTAFDDLIVDISLFRPGPVKSDMITPFLESRHGWRETRYLHPSLVPALAETEGVVVFHEQVLLIVAETTGVSLAQADEVRRSMGTPHGQQEVEAWWRPAAQARGYAAEDRDRIWEVLRSFASFGFCKAHAAAFALPTYHSAWLKTHHPAAFLSGILTHDPGCTPSACSSTTPDPSASPCSASTSTPPATPTAPSRSTTAPGRTAPRDGSRTRSPTASGSRSPTSRASARPRWPASSPASRTPTSATSGPVPGSAARSPSGSCSPGPSTPSTGWAPARSGAAAGSPAATCCCTSPSSTAGTGGAAAPARAAGAPCPPRPPARCRTPGSTSGSGPPRSPRRPARSSRPPSSPPS
;
A
#
# COMPACT_ATOMS: atom_id res chain seq x y z
N MET A 1 13.21 -3.57 46.45
CA MET A 1 13.55 -3.64 45.01
C MET A 1 14.48 -2.48 44.70
N PRO A 2 15.32 -2.54 43.65
CA PRO A 2 15.90 -1.33 43.09
C PRO A 2 14.78 -0.38 42.66
N ALA A 3 15.06 0.92 42.69
CA ALA A 3 14.19 1.96 42.14
C ALA A 3 14.92 2.62 40.97
N VAL A 4 14.15 3.09 39.98
CA VAL A 4 14.63 3.86 38.82
C VAL A 4 13.79 5.13 38.69
N LEU A 5 14.34 6.14 38.03
CA LEU A 5 13.68 7.42 37.78
C LEU A 5 13.30 7.52 36.30
N SER A 6 12.11 8.04 35.99
CA SER A 6 11.73 8.41 34.63
C SER A 6 10.88 9.68 34.66
N ALA A 7 10.85 10.40 33.53
CA ALA A 7 10.01 11.58 33.37
C ALA A 7 8.58 11.26 32.88
N ALA A 8 8.25 9.97 32.65
CA ALA A 8 7.03 9.52 31.98
C ALA A 8 6.74 10.31 30.67
N VAL A 9 7.76 10.36 29.80
CA VAL A 9 7.78 11.22 28.60
C VAL A 9 6.61 10.92 27.66
N ARG A 10 5.93 11.98 27.20
CA ARG A 10 4.82 11.94 26.23
C ARG A 10 5.04 12.82 24.99
N HIS A 11 6.00 13.74 25.04
CA HIS A 11 6.37 14.66 23.96
C HIS A 11 7.84 15.05 24.08
N ALA A 12 8.47 15.51 23.00
CA ALA A 12 9.88 15.89 23.03
C ALA A 12 10.11 17.18 23.83
N GLU A 13 9.34 18.23 23.54
CA GLU A 13 9.58 19.58 24.04
C GLU A 13 8.51 20.06 25.05
N PRO A 14 8.84 20.96 26.00
CA PRO A 14 7.87 21.50 26.96
C PRO A 14 6.65 22.19 26.31
N GLY A 15 6.81 22.80 25.13
CA GLY A 15 5.71 23.48 24.43
C GLY A 15 4.64 22.55 23.86
N GLN A 16 4.99 21.27 23.62
CA GLN A 16 4.14 20.29 22.95
C GLN A 16 3.04 19.71 23.86
N VAL A 17 2.97 20.14 25.13
CA VAL A 17 1.91 19.74 26.08
C VAL A 17 0.50 20.00 25.54
N ARG A 18 0.32 21.09 24.77
CA ARG A 18 -0.97 21.42 24.14
C ARG A 18 -1.38 20.42 23.06
N THR A 19 -0.41 19.92 22.29
CA THR A 19 -0.62 18.88 21.26
C THR A 19 -1.01 17.56 21.91
N VAL A 20 -0.33 17.17 22.99
CA VAL A 20 -0.69 15.97 23.78
C VAL A 20 -2.07 16.09 24.41
N ASP A 21 -2.47 17.28 24.87
CA ASP A 21 -3.80 17.50 25.42
C ASP A 21 -4.92 17.37 24.38
N VAL A 22 -4.69 17.86 23.15
CA VAL A 22 -5.60 17.64 22.01
C VAL A 22 -5.67 16.15 21.63
N LEU A 23 -4.54 15.45 21.62
CA LEU A 23 -4.49 14.01 21.35
C LEU A 23 -5.23 13.20 22.42
N ASP A 24 -5.13 13.56 23.71
CA ASP A 24 -5.90 12.91 24.79
C ASP A 24 -7.41 13.11 24.59
N ALA A 25 -7.84 14.34 24.29
CA ALA A 25 -9.23 14.69 24.03
C ALA A 25 -9.80 13.94 22.80
N ALA A 26 -9.07 13.95 21.69
CA ALA A 26 -9.43 13.26 20.44
C ALA A 26 -9.49 11.74 20.62
N ARG A 27 -8.46 11.13 21.24
CA ARG A 27 -8.39 9.69 21.55
C ARG A 27 -9.54 9.21 22.45
N ARG A 28 -10.06 10.09 23.29
CA ARG A 28 -11.20 9.84 24.19
C ARG A 28 -12.56 10.24 23.58
N LEU A 29 -12.58 10.85 22.38
CA LEU A 29 -13.76 11.40 21.69
C LEU A 29 -14.55 12.41 22.54
N VAL A 30 -13.84 13.33 23.20
CA VAL A 30 -14.41 14.37 24.08
C VAL A 30 -13.80 15.74 23.83
N VAL A 31 -14.50 16.79 24.27
CA VAL A 31 -14.01 18.17 24.27
C VAL A 31 -12.89 18.34 25.31
N LEU A 32 -11.93 19.22 25.00
CA LEU A 32 -10.78 19.60 25.81
C LEU A 32 -11.21 20.18 27.17
N ASP A 33 -10.94 19.44 28.25
CA ASP A 33 -11.27 19.80 29.63
C ASP A 33 -10.26 19.13 30.56
N SER A 34 -9.89 19.74 31.69
CA SER A 34 -8.89 19.18 32.60
C SER A 34 -9.25 17.80 33.18
N ARG A 35 -10.54 17.45 33.22
CA ARG A 35 -11.05 16.12 33.61
C ARG A 35 -10.80 15.05 32.52
N HIS A 36 -10.51 15.47 31.30
CA HIS A 36 -10.41 14.60 30.12
C HIS A 36 -8.97 14.29 29.69
N LEU A 37 -7.97 14.76 30.42
CA LEU A 37 -6.54 14.62 30.08
C LEU A 37 -5.91 13.49 30.90
N ASP A 38 -4.89 12.80 30.37
CA ASP A 38 -4.18 11.71 31.09
C ASP A 38 -3.03 12.24 31.98
N ARG A 39 -2.48 13.42 31.67
CA ARG A 39 -1.34 13.99 32.40
C ARG A 39 -1.76 14.61 33.74
N VAL A 40 -0.86 14.53 34.72
CA VAL A 40 -0.99 15.24 36.02
C VAL A 40 -0.16 16.54 36.04
N THR A 41 0.83 16.66 35.15
CA THR A 41 1.72 17.83 35.00
C THR A 41 2.08 18.06 33.53
N ASP A 42 2.67 19.21 33.22
CA ASP A 42 3.31 19.57 31.95
C ASP A 42 4.77 19.08 31.82
N ALA A 43 5.34 18.53 32.90
CA ALA A 43 6.73 18.09 32.97
C ALA A 43 7.04 16.78 32.20
N GLY A 44 6.08 16.20 31.48
CA GLY A 44 6.22 14.96 30.70
C GLY A 44 7.01 15.11 29.39
N HIS A 45 7.99 16.01 29.32
CA HIS A 45 8.88 16.20 28.17
C HIS A 45 10.18 15.42 28.32
N LEU A 46 10.99 15.35 27.24
CA LEU A 46 12.31 14.73 27.27
C LEU A 46 13.29 15.62 28.06
N ALA A 47 13.26 15.50 29.38
CA ALA A 47 14.01 16.34 30.30
C ALA A 47 15.51 16.01 30.29
N GLY A 48 16.35 17.04 30.18
CA GLY A 48 17.81 16.93 30.24
C GLY A 48 18.33 16.48 31.61
N THR A 49 19.58 16.00 31.64
CA THR A 49 20.22 15.38 32.81
C THR A 49 20.14 16.23 34.09
N ASP A 50 20.35 17.54 34.00
CA ASP A 50 20.31 18.44 35.17
C ASP A 50 18.90 18.57 35.76
N VAL A 51 17.87 18.61 34.90
CA VAL A 51 16.46 18.60 35.33
C VAL A 51 16.14 17.28 36.00
N MET A 52 16.57 16.16 35.42
CA MET A 52 16.40 14.84 36.02
C MET A 52 17.16 14.67 37.33
N ARG A 53 18.33 15.31 37.51
CA ARG A 53 19.06 15.34 38.78
C ARG A 53 18.38 16.22 39.83
N ALA A 54 17.80 17.35 39.44
CA ALA A 54 16.96 18.15 40.33
C ALA A 54 15.72 17.37 40.81
N ARG A 55 15.03 16.65 39.91
CA ARG A 55 13.91 15.76 40.27
C ARG A 55 14.35 14.57 41.13
N ALA A 56 15.54 14.02 40.90
CA ALA A 56 16.10 12.97 41.75
C ALA A 56 16.29 13.46 43.20
N LEU A 57 16.84 14.68 43.38
CA LEU A 57 17.01 15.31 44.69
C LEU A 57 15.67 15.64 45.38
N GLU A 58 14.68 16.13 44.63
CA GLU A 58 13.33 16.40 45.12
C GLU A 58 12.68 15.11 45.67
N VAL A 59 12.69 14.03 44.87
CA VAL A 59 12.12 12.73 45.24
C VAL A 59 12.87 12.04 46.39
N THR A 60 14.17 12.34 46.59
CA THR A 60 14.95 11.84 47.73
C THR A 60 14.98 12.79 48.94
N SER A 61 14.20 13.87 48.91
CA SER A 61 14.10 14.86 49.99
C SER A 61 15.44 15.56 50.31
N GLY A 62 16.24 15.83 49.28
CA GLY A 62 17.55 16.49 49.36
C GLY A 62 18.74 15.54 49.58
N ASP A 63 18.51 14.23 49.76
CA ASP A 63 19.60 13.25 49.90
C ASP A 63 20.28 13.02 48.54
N THR A 64 21.43 13.69 48.35
CA THR A 64 22.30 13.61 47.17
C THR A 64 22.77 12.19 46.89
N ALA A 65 23.17 11.46 47.93
CA ALA A 65 23.68 10.11 47.79
C ALA A 65 22.58 9.11 47.35
N ARG A 66 21.32 9.32 47.75
CA ARG A 66 20.16 8.60 47.22
C ARG A 66 19.83 9.03 45.80
N ALA A 67 19.91 10.33 45.48
CA ALA A 67 19.62 10.84 44.14
C ALA A 67 20.61 10.29 43.10
N ASP A 68 21.90 10.34 43.39
CA ASP A 68 22.93 9.81 42.50
C ASP A 68 22.84 8.28 42.37
N ARG A 69 22.52 7.55 43.45
CA ARG A 69 22.22 6.09 43.36
C ARG A 69 21.00 5.78 42.48
N LEU A 70 19.98 6.65 42.47
CA LEU A 70 18.78 6.49 41.66
C LEU A 70 19.06 6.72 40.17
N LEU A 71 19.87 7.75 39.85
CA LEU A 71 20.35 8.01 38.49
C LEU A 71 21.25 6.87 37.99
N VAL A 72 22.22 6.42 38.80
CA VAL A 72 23.11 5.29 38.47
C VAL A 72 22.32 3.99 38.25
N MET A 73 21.29 3.71 39.05
CA MET A 73 20.43 2.54 38.84
C MET A 73 19.64 2.62 37.53
N THR A 74 19.22 3.82 37.14
CA THR A 74 18.49 4.07 35.89
C THR A 74 19.40 3.88 34.67
N ALA A 75 20.61 4.47 34.69
CA ALA A 75 21.61 4.29 33.64
C ALA A 75 22.10 2.84 33.54
N ARG A 76 22.26 2.16 34.68
CA ARG A 76 22.59 0.73 34.73
C ARG A 76 21.52 -0.14 34.08
N LEU A 77 20.24 0.11 34.37
CA LEU A 77 19.15 -0.65 33.76
C LEU A 77 19.14 -0.46 32.23
N ALA A 78 19.37 0.75 31.73
CA ALA A 78 19.48 1.00 30.29
C ALA A 78 20.64 0.19 29.66
N ALA A 79 21.82 0.14 30.30
CA ALA A 79 22.95 -0.66 29.82
C ALA A 79 22.68 -2.18 29.87
N GLU A 80 21.97 -2.67 30.90
CA GLU A 80 21.51 -4.06 31.03
C GLU A 80 20.40 -4.44 30.02
N CYS A 81 19.81 -3.46 29.32
CA CYS A 81 18.77 -3.64 28.29
C CYS A 81 19.26 -3.25 26.88
N THR A 82 20.49 -3.61 26.54
CA THR A 82 21.02 -3.51 25.17
C THR A 82 20.51 -4.68 24.33
N GLN A 83 20.15 -4.44 23.06
CA GLN A 83 19.79 -5.45 22.06
C GLN A 83 20.60 -5.25 20.79
N ASP A 84 20.97 -6.33 20.09
CA ASP A 84 21.60 -6.26 18.77
C ASP A 84 20.57 -6.32 17.64
N ALA A 85 20.74 -5.47 16.63
CA ALA A 85 19.80 -5.37 15.51
C ALA A 85 19.73 -6.66 14.66
N ARG A 86 20.84 -7.38 14.53
CA ARG A 86 20.93 -8.60 13.72
C ARG A 86 20.64 -9.84 14.56
N ASP A 87 21.28 -9.96 15.72
CA ASP A 87 21.25 -11.20 16.51
C ASP A 87 19.99 -11.32 17.39
N ASP A 88 19.46 -10.22 17.94
CA ASP A 88 18.21 -10.23 18.72
C ASP A 88 16.96 -9.94 17.87
N LEU A 89 17.06 -9.07 16.85
CA LEU A 89 15.90 -8.62 16.04
C LEU A 89 15.83 -9.22 14.63
N GLY A 90 16.91 -9.82 14.12
CA GLY A 90 16.95 -10.45 12.79
C GLY A 90 17.18 -9.50 11.60
N ILE A 91 17.43 -8.20 11.83
CA ILE A 91 17.57 -7.21 10.76
C ILE A 91 18.76 -7.55 9.86
N GLY A 92 18.54 -7.54 8.54
CA GLY A 92 19.54 -7.94 7.54
C GLY A 92 19.73 -9.46 7.38
N ALA A 93 18.82 -10.27 7.92
CA ALA A 93 18.61 -11.66 7.52
C ALA A 93 17.31 -11.79 6.71
N VAL A 94 17.23 -12.78 5.82
CA VAL A 94 16.04 -13.07 5.01
C VAL A 94 15.25 -14.21 5.66
N HIS A 95 13.93 -14.07 5.75
CA HIS A 95 13.04 -14.96 6.49
C HIS A 95 11.89 -15.45 5.61
N LEU A 96 12.09 -16.63 5.02
CA LEU A 96 11.13 -17.32 4.13
C LEU A 96 10.51 -18.54 4.84
N PRO A 97 9.35 -19.04 4.37
CA PRO A 97 8.78 -20.30 4.83
C PRO A 97 9.72 -21.50 4.64
N GLU A 98 9.59 -22.48 5.53
CA GLU A 98 10.40 -23.70 5.54
C GLU A 98 10.02 -24.66 4.39
N PRO A 99 10.98 -25.41 3.79
CA PRO A 99 10.73 -26.30 2.65
C PRO A 99 9.57 -27.30 2.88
N GLU A 100 9.45 -27.83 4.09
CA GLU A 100 8.41 -28.79 4.48
C GLU A 100 7.01 -28.19 4.40
N VAL A 101 6.86 -26.88 4.65
CA VAL A 101 5.58 -26.15 4.50
C VAL A 101 5.19 -26.05 3.02
N LEU A 102 6.17 -26.03 2.12
CA LEU A 102 6.00 -26.07 0.67
C LEU A 102 5.87 -27.51 0.12
N GLY A 103 5.78 -28.52 0.99
CA GLY A 103 5.65 -29.93 0.60
C GLY A 103 6.92 -30.57 0.06
N ILE A 104 8.09 -29.96 0.30
CA ILE A 104 9.39 -30.48 -0.14
C ILE A 104 9.87 -31.53 0.86
N GLU A 105 10.32 -32.69 0.37
CA GLU A 105 10.79 -33.78 1.24
C GLU A 105 12.12 -33.43 1.93
N PRO A 106 12.27 -33.70 3.26
CA PRO A 106 13.49 -33.37 4.00
C PRO A 106 14.76 -33.92 3.36
N GLY A 107 15.74 -33.03 3.11
CA GLY A 107 16.99 -33.36 2.44
C GLY A 107 17.00 -33.09 0.92
N THR A 108 15.87 -32.71 0.33
CA THR A 108 15.79 -32.25 -1.07
C THR A 108 16.18 -30.78 -1.17
N ASP A 109 17.00 -30.39 -2.15
CA ASP A 109 17.30 -28.98 -2.44
C ASP A 109 16.07 -28.29 -3.08
N PRO A 110 15.48 -27.25 -2.46
CA PRO A 110 14.37 -26.49 -3.06
C PRO A 110 14.72 -25.89 -4.43
N MET A 111 16.00 -25.62 -4.70
CA MET A 111 16.45 -25.11 -6.00
C MET A 111 16.32 -26.15 -7.12
N ASP A 112 16.48 -27.43 -6.80
CA ASP A 112 16.31 -28.53 -7.77
C ASP A 112 14.82 -28.79 -8.04
N VAL A 113 13.97 -28.69 -7.01
CA VAL A 113 12.49 -28.71 -7.15
C VAL A 113 12.02 -27.55 -8.05
N LEU A 114 12.53 -26.33 -7.82
CA LEU A 114 12.25 -25.16 -8.64
C LEU A 114 12.69 -25.38 -10.10
N ALA A 115 13.91 -25.84 -10.33
CA ALA A 115 14.43 -26.12 -11.66
C ALA A 115 13.62 -27.21 -12.39
N GLN A 116 13.22 -28.28 -11.69
CA GLN A 116 12.37 -29.34 -12.23
C GLN A 116 10.98 -28.81 -12.63
N ARG A 117 10.31 -28.05 -11.75
CA ARG A 117 8.99 -27.47 -12.01
C ARG A 117 9.03 -26.51 -13.20
N CYS A 118 10.08 -25.70 -13.34
CA CYS A 118 10.24 -24.79 -14.48
C CYS A 118 10.49 -25.54 -15.79
N ARG A 119 11.45 -26.49 -15.82
CA ARG A 119 11.78 -27.26 -17.03
C ARG A 119 10.59 -28.10 -17.51
N ALA A 120 9.83 -28.70 -16.60
CA ALA A 120 8.58 -29.42 -16.92
C ALA A 120 7.43 -28.52 -17.43
N ALA A 121 7.54 -27.19 -17.28
CA ALA A 121 6.57 -26.24 -17.81
C ALA A 121 6.93 -25.69 -19.21
N VAL A 122 8.18 -25.83 -19.67
CA VAL A 122 8.64 -25.28 -20.96
C VAL A 122 7.80 -25.79 -22.12
N ASP A 123 7.68 -27.11 -22.27
CA ASP A 123 6.96 -27.73 -23.39
C ASP A 123 5.43 -27.51 -23.33
N ARG A 124 4.91 -27.06 -22.17
CA ARG A 124 3.51 -26.66 -21.98
C ARG A 124 3.28 -25.18 -22.34
N ARG A 125 4.21 -24.29 -22.01
CA ARG A 125 4.14 -22.84 -22.26
C ARG A 125 4.55 -22.45 -23.68
N TYR A 126 5.47 -23.20 -24.28
CA TYR A 126 5.99 -22.97 -25.63
C TYR A 126 5.64 -24.15 -26.57
N PRO A 127 4.35 -24.50 -26.74
CA PRO A 127 3.93 -25.65 -27.53
C PRO A 127 4.26 -25.46 -29.02
N GLY A 128 5.08 -26.35 -29.58
CA GLY A 128 5.48 -26.28 -31.00
C GLY A 128 6.59 -25.27 -31.32
N ALA A 129 7.23 -24.67 -30.31
CA ALA A 129 8.39 -23.80 -30.51
C ALA A 129 9.55 -24.54 -31.21
N THR A 130 10.24 -23.85 -32.10
CA THR A 130 11.39 -24.39 -32.85
C THR A 130 12.58 -24.70 -31.95
N ASP A 131 13.52 -25.51 -32.43
CA ASP A 131 14.79 -25.79 -31.73
C ASP A 131 15.60 -24.52 -31.40
N THR A 132 15.38 -23.40 -32.10
CA THR A 132 16.03 -22.12 -31.82
C THR A 132 15.35 -21.37 -30.68
N GLU A 133 14.02 -21.28 -30.70
CA GLU A 133 13.24 -20.67 -29.63
C GLU A 133 13.37 -21.48 -28.33
N ARG A 134 13.26 -22.81 -28.42
CA ARG A 134 13.41 -23.71 -27.26
C ARG A 134 14.80 -23.62 -26.63
N ARG A 135 15.86 -23.39 -27.42
CA ARG A 135 17.19 -23.07 -26.88
C ARG A 135 17.20 -21.72 -26.17
N ALA A 136 16.70 -20.65 -26.79
CA ALA A 136 16.64 -19.33 -26.16
C ALA A 136 15.85 -19.33 -24.83
N VAL A 137 14.75 -20.10 -24.75
CA VAL A 137 13.98 -20.34 -23.52
C VAL A 137 14.83 -21.04 -22.46
N LEU A 138 15.55 -22.11 -22.82
CA LEU A 138 16.38 -22.86 -21.88
C LEU A 138 17.62 -22.07 -21.42
N ASP A 139 18.30 -21.36 -22.33
CA ASP A 139 19.46 -20.52 -22.04
C ASP A 139 19.08 -19.38 -21.07
N ARG A 140 17.91 -18.75 -21.28
CA ARG A 140 17.35 -17.75 -20.34
C ARG A 140 16.95 -18.39 -19.03
N LEU A 141 16.33 -19.58 -19.03
CA LEU A 141 15.90 -20.27 -17.81
C LEU A 141 17.10 -20.61 -16.92
N ASP A 142 18.14 -21.24 -17.46
CA ASP A 142 19.32 -21.63 -16.68
C ASP A 142 20.11 -20.39 -16.20
N SER A 143 20.06 -19.28 -16.94
CA SER A 143 20.57 -17.98 -16.48
C SER A 143 19.78 -17.43 -15.28
N GLU A 144 18.45 -17.42 -15.34
CA GLU A 144 17.60 -16.98 -14.21
C GLU A 144 17.76 -17.89 -12.98
N LEU A 145 17.75 -19.21 -13.18
CA LEU A 145 17.96 -20.20 -12.10
C LEU A 145 19.34 -20.02 -11.43
N THR A 146 20.37 -19.63 -12.18
CA THR A 146 21.71 -19.34 -11.63
C THR A 146 21.68 -18.13 -10.69
N VAL A 147 21.00 -17.04 -11.08
CA VAL A 147 20.83 -15.86 -10.22
C VAL A 147 20.04 -16.22 -8.95
N ILE A 148 18.93 -16.96 -9.09
CA ILE A 148 18.08 -17.38 -7.96
C ILE A 148 18.85 -18.29 -6.98
N ARG A 149 19.67 -19.22 -7.49
CA ARG A 149 20.56 -20.05 -6.64
C ARG A 149 21.61 -19.20 -5.92
N SER A 150 22.17 -18.18 -6.58
CA SER A 150 23.19 -17.30 -5.97
C SER A 150 22.67 -16.40 -4.85
N LEU A 151 21.38 -16.01 -4.92
CA LEU A 151 20.71 -15.18 -3.90
C LEU A 151 20.06 -16.01 -2.78
N GLY A 152 19.97 -17.33 -2.94
CA GLY A 152 19.31 -18.21 -1.96
C GLY A 152 17.78 -18.08 -1.95
N TYR A 153 17.16 -17.74 -3.08
CA TYR A 153 15.71 -17.47 -3.17
C TYR A 153 14.80 -18.61 -3.72
N PRO A 154 15.15 -19.91 -3.78
CA PRO A 154 14.25 -20.91 -4.38
C PRO A 154 12.92 -21.08 -3.64
N THR A 155 12.93 -21.03 -2.30
CA THR A 155 11.72 -21.11 -1.48
C THR A 155 10.84 -19.87 -1.61
N TYR A 156 11.40 -18.71 -1.95
CA TYR A 156 10.61 -17.51 -2.30
C TYR A 156 9.76 -17.78 -3.55
N PHE A 157 10.38 -18.24 -4.65
CA PHE A 157 9.67 -18.48 -5.91
C PHE A 157 8.63 -19.59 -5.77
N LEU A 158 8.96 -20.64 -5.01
CA LEU A 158 8.02 -21.72 -4.71
C LEU A 158 6.88 -21.29 -3.78
N THR A 159 7.11 -20.36 -2.84
CA THR A 159 6.03 -19.79 -1.99
C THR A 159 5.05 -18.97 -2.83
N VAL A 160 5.55 -18.08 -3.70
CA VAL A 160 4.68 -17.26 -4.56
C VAL A 160 3.94 -18.13 -5.59
N ALA A 161 4.59 -19.19 -6.11
CA ALA A 161 3.94 -20.18 -6.96
C ALA A 161 2.80 -20.90 -6.22
N GLU A 162 3.05 -21.40 -5.00
CA GLU A 162 2.05 -22.10 -4.16
C GLU A 162 0.84 -21.21 -3.85
N VAL A 163 1.06 -19.93 -3.48
CA VAL A 163 -0.04 -18.98 -3.29
C VAL A 163 -0.82 -18.75 -4.59
N THR A 164 -0.14 -18.64 -5.72
CA THR A 164 -0.81 -18.46 -7.03
C THR A 164 -1.60 -19.72 -7.45
N ASP A 165 -1.07 -20.92 -7.18
CA ASP A 165 -1.74 -22.18 -7.40
C ASP A 165 -2.98 -22.33 -6.51
N LEU A 166 -2.88 -21.92 -5.24
CA LEU A 166 -3.99 -21.89 -4.28
C LEU A 166 -5.13 -20.96 -4.75
N ILE A 167 -4.80 -19.76 -5.25
CA ILE A 167 -5.78 -18.81 -5.81
C ILE A 167 -6.49 -19.44 -7.03
N ARG A 168 -5.74 -20.04 -7.97
CA ARG A 168 -6.32 -20.75 -9.12
C ARG A 168 -7.17 -21.96 -8.70
N ALA A 169 -6.77 -22.70 -7.68
CA ALA A 169 -7.51 -23.85 -7.15
C ALA A 169 -8.83 -23.47 -6.47
N ARG A 170 -8.94 -22.24 -5.92
CA ARG A 170 -10.22 -21.64 -5.47
C ARG A 170 -11.09 -21.12 -6.62
N GLY A 171 -10.64 -21.23 -7.87
CA GLY A 171 -11.33 -20.68 -9.04
C GLY A 171 -11.45 -19.16 -8.98
N VAL A 172 -10.39 -18.48 -8.51
CA VAL A 172 -10.27 -17.01 -8.52
C VAL A 172 -9.31 -16.60 -9.62
N ARG A 173 -9.66 -15.57 -10.40
CA ARG A 173 -8.74 -14.99 -11.39
C ARG A 173 -7.50 -14.40 -10.72
N VAL A 174 -6.33 -14.68 -11.29
CA VAL A 174 -5.03 -14.24 -10.74
C VAL A 174 -4.08 -13.78 -11.85
N ALA A 175 -3.39 -12.66 -11.62
CA ALA A 175 -2.34 -12.18 -12.53
C ALA A 175 -1.24 -11.45 -11.75
N ALA A 176 0.01 -11.89 -11.86
CA ALA A 176 1.14 -11.13 -11.30
C ALA A 176 1.52 -9.93 -12.17
N ARG A 177 1.97 -8.84 -11.54
CA ARG A 177 2.43 -7.62 -12.21
C ARG A 177 3.70 -7.05 -11.57
N GLY A 178 4.04 -5.80 -11.91
CA GLY A 178 5.30 -5.18 -11.49
C GLY A 178 6.46 -5.66 -12.37
N SER A 179 7.68 -5.57 -11.87
CA SER A 179 8.83 -6.13 -12.57
C SER A 179 8.80 -7.67 -12.63
N GLY A 180 8.02 -8.34 -11.76
CA GLY A 180 7.89 -9.81 -11.72
C GLY A 180 7.50 -10.47 -13.04
N ALA A 181 6.83 -9.77 -13.96
CA ALA A 181 6.55 -10.27 -15.30
C ALA A 181 7.79 -10.36 -16.22
N GLY A 182 8.93 -9.80 -15.83
CA GLY A 182 10.21 -9.90 -16.54
C GLY A 182 11.00 -11.20 -16.31
N SER A 183 10.53 -12.07 -15.41
CA SER A 183 11.13 -13.38 -15.13
C SER A 183 10.43 -14.51 -15.89
N LEU A 184 11.21 -15.27 -16.66
CA LEU A 184 10.79 -16.51 -17.30
C LEU A 184 10.40 -17.57 -16.27
N VAL A 185 11.11 -17.62 -15.13
CA VAL A 185 10.74 -18.49 -14.00
C VAL A 185 9.31 -18.19 -13.53
N ASN A 186 8.95 -16.91 -13.35
CA ASN A 186 7.57 -16.54 -12.99
C ASN A 186 6.53 -16.92 -14.06
N HIS A 187 6.86 -16.81 -15.35
CA HIS A 187 5.97 -17.23 -16.44
C HIS A 187 5.74 -18.76 -16.46
N LEU A 188 6.82 -19.54 -16.34
CA LEU A 188 6.82 -21.01 -16.34
C LEU A 188 6.11 -21.60 -15.12
N LEU A 189 6.33 -21.01 -13.94
CA LEU A 189 5.64 -21.39 -12.70
C LEU A 189 4.13 -21.14 -12.74
N GLY A 190 3.65 -20.25 -13.63
CA GLY A 190 2.26 -19.81 -13.67
C GLY A 190 1.95 -18.69 -12.67
N ILE A 191 2.94 -17.85 -12.37
CA ILE A 191 2.81 -16.63 -11.57
C ILE A 191 2.46 -15.45 -12.50
N SER A 192 3.25 -15.26 -13.57
CA SER A 192 2.93 -14.30 -14.63
C SER A 192 2.17 -14.95 -15.79
N GLY A 193 1.22 -14.21 -16.37
CA GLY A 193 0.56 -14.57 -17.63
C GLY A 193 1.34 -14.14 -18.89
N VAL A 194 2.25 -13.15 -18.76
CA VAL A 194 2.98 -12.55 -19.89
C VAL A 194 4.26 -13.35 -20.19
N ASP A 195 4.58 -13.57 -21.47
CA ASP A 195 5.86 -14.15 -21.89
C ASP A 195 6.98 -13.08 -21.95
N PRO A 196 8.01 -13.16 -21.08
CA PRO A 196 9.10 -12.19 -21.09
C PRO A 196 10.02 -12.29 -22.31
N ILE A 197 10.02 -13.41 -23.04
CA ILE A 197 10.84 -13.56 -24.25
C ILE A 197 10.17 -12.85 -25.43
N ARG A 198 8.90 -13.18 -25.73
CA ARG A 198 8.09 -12.50 -26.76
C ARG A 198 8.12 -10.98 -26.62
N HIS A 199 7.91 -10.45 -25.41
CA HIS A 199 7.85 -9.01 -25.16
C HIS A 199 9.20 -8.37 -24.74
N ARG A 200 10.31 -9.11 -24.80
CA ARG A 200 11.69 -8.64 -24.54
C ARG A 200 11.88 -7.98 -23.16
N LEU A 201 11.37 -8.64 -22.12
CA LEU A 201 11.40 -8.17 -20.73
C LEU A 201 12.68 -8.65 -20.00
N LEU A 202 13.18 -7.83 -19.06
CA LEU A 202 14.47 -8.05 -18.39
C LEU A 202 14.30 -8.62 -16.98
N MET A 203 15.04 -9.68 -16.67
CA MET A 203 15.08 -10.31 -15.34
C MET A 203 15.72 -9.38 -14.32
N GLU A 204 16.77 -8.66 -14.71
CA GLU A 204 17.62 -7.85 -13.84
C GLU A 204 16.84 -6.68 -13.22
N ARG A 205 15.82 -6.18 -13.94
CA ARG A 205 14.87 -5.18 -13.44
C ARG A 205 13.93 -5.72 -12.35
N PHE A 206 13.79 -7.04 -12.24
CA PHE A 206 13.08 -7.75 -11.18
C PHE A 206 14.04 -8.19 -10.07
N CYS A 207 14.93 -9.12 -10.39
CA CYS A 207 15.83 -9.79 -9.48
C CYS A 207 17.27 -9.68 -10.01
N SER A 208 18.18 -9.10 -9.22
CA SER A 208 19.55 -8.75 -9.62
C SER A 208 20.54 -9.27 -8.59
N PRO A 209 21.66 -9.92 -8.99
CA PRO A 209 22.66 -10.42 -8.04
C PRO A 209 23.43 -9.30 -7.32
N LEU A 210 23.24 -8.03 -7.70
CA LEU A 210 23.81 -6.85 -7.02
C LEU A 210 22.89 -6.26 -5.95
N ARG A 211 21.65 -6.78 -5.84
CA ARG A 211 20.62 -6.31 -4.92
C ARG A 211 20.18 -7.45 -4.01
N ALA A 212 20.60 -7.39 -2.75
CA ALA A 212 20.17 -8.33 -1.70
C ALA A 212 18.85 -7.95 -1.02
N GLU A 213 18.00 -7.17 -1.71
CA GLU A 213 16.61 -6.86 -1.32
C GLU A 213 15.71 -7.99 -1.84
N LEU A 214 14.73 -8.43 -1.05
CA LEU A 214 13.74 -9.40 -1.55
C LEU A 214 12.95 -8.78 -2.72
N PRO A 215 12.80 -9.49 -3.85
CA PRO A 215 11.99 -8.99 -4.95
C PRO A 215 10.51 -8.89 -4.56
N ASP A 216 9.84 -7.82 -4.98
CA ASP A 216 8.41 -7.61 -4.73
C ASP A 216 7.57 -8.17 -5.90
N ILE A 217 6.57 -9.02 -5.59
CA ILE A 217 5.56 -9.49 -6.56
C ILE A 217 4.18 -9.03 -6.11
N ASP A 218 3.58 -8.16 -6.92
CA ASP A 218 2.17 -7.81 -6.88
C ASP A 218 1.34 -8.93 -7.55
N VAL A 219 0.28 -9.41 -6.88
CA VAL A 219 -0.67 -10.40 -7.40
C VAL A 219 -2.08 -9.80 -7.44
N ASP A 220 -2.58 -9.49 -8.64
CA ASP A 220 -3.95 -9.00 -8.83
C ASP A 220 -4.96 -10.15 -8.77
N VAL A 221 -5.99 -9.99 -7.92
CA VAL A 221 -7.10 -10.93 -7.73
C VAL A 221 -8.45 -10.23 -7.84
N GLU A 222 -9.53 -11.00 -7.89
CA GLU A 222 -10.90 -10.49 -7.82
C GLU A 222 -11.17 -9.69 -6.53
N SER A 223 -11.50 -8.41 -6.66
CA SER A 223 -11.84 -7.55 -5.50
C SER A 223 -12.95 -8.12 -4.60
N ALA A 224 -13.93 -8.81 -5.19
CA ALA A 224 -15.06 -9.39 -4.47
C ALA A 224 -14.69 -10.64 -3.65
N ARG A 225 -13.55 -11.28 -3.94
CA ARG A 225 -13.09 -12.53 -3.30
C ARG A 225 -11.72 -12.39 -2.60
N ARG A 226 -11.12 -11.20 -2.57
CA ARG A 226 -9.79 -10.96 -1.94
C ARG A 226 -9.69 -11.52 -0.50
N THR A 227 -10.74 -11.39 0.32
CA THR A 227 -10.71 -11.91 1.70
C THR A 227 -10.69 -13.43 1.78
N GLU A 228 -11.35 -14.13 0.84
CA GLU A 228 -11.28 -15.60 0.72
C GLU A 228 -9.84 -16.06 0.45
N ILE A 229 -9.05 -15.28 -0.29
CA ILE A 229 -7.64 -15.55 -0.54
C ILE A 229 -6.78 -15.33 0.72
N TYR A 230 -7.03 -14.27 1.49
CA TYR A 230 -6.34 -14.05 2.77
C TYR A 230 -6.62 -15.21 3.74
N GLU A 231 -7.89 -15.63 3.84
CA GLU A 231 -8.32 -16.79 4.62
C GLU A 231 -7.63 -18.08 4.15
N ALA A 232 -7.57 -18.33 2.84
CA ALA A 232 -6.92 -19.50 2.26
C ALA A 232 -5.40 -19.52 2.52
N VAL A 233 -4.70 -18.39 2.42
CA VAL A 233 -3.25 -18.31 2.69
C VAL A 233 -2.96 -18.54 4.18
N LEU A 234 -3.77 -17.97 5.08
CA LEU A 234 -3.70 -18.24 6.53
C LEU A 234 -3.97 -19.71 6.86
N GLU A 235 -4.96 -20.33 6.21
CA GLU A 235 -5.28 -21.76 6.33
C GLU A 235 -4.16 -22.67 5.80
N ARG A 236 -3.50 -22.28 4.70
CA ARG A 236 -2.46 -23.07 4.02
C ARG A 236 -1.09 -23.04 4.72
N PHE A 237 -0.71 -21.90 5.30
CA PHE A 237 0.64 -21.68 5.86
C PHE A 237 0.68 -21.59 7.39
N GLY A 238 -0.44 -21.32 8.07
CA GLY A 238 -0.50 -21.19 9.53
C GLY A 238 -0.41 -19.74 10.02
N GLY A 239 -1.17 -19.43 11.08
CA GLY A 239 -1.24 -18.09 11.67
C GLY A 239 0.01 -17.65 12.44
N GLU A 240 0.93 -18.58 12.68
CA GLU A 240 2.28 -18.32 13.21
C GLU A 240 3.32 -18.00 12.12
N ARG A 241 2.96 -18.17 10.83
CA ARG A 241 3.80 -17.90 9.65
C ARG A 241 3.24 -16.82 8.73
N VAL A 242 1.96 -16.46 8.89
CA VAL A 242 1.27 -15.47 8.07
C VAL A 242 0.62 -14.39 8.91
N THR A 243 0.88 -13.14 8.56
CA THR A 243 0.23 -11.95 9.13
C THR A 243 -0.03 -10.92 8.03
N CYS A 244 -0.93 -9.96 8.24
CA CYS A 244 -1.12 -8.87 7.29
C CYS A 244 -0.15 -7.72 7.59
N VAL A 245 0.26 -6.99 6.57
CA VAL A 245 0.99 -5.71 6.72
C VAL A 245 0.01 -4.66 7.28
N SER A 246 0.50 -3.73 8.11
CA SER A 246 -0.31 -2.56 8.51
C SER A 246 0.02 -1.31 7.69
N MET A 247 -0.80 -0.28 7.87
CA MET A 247 -0.56 1.07 7.38
C MET A 247 -0.76 2.03 8.55
N MET A 248 0.26 2.84 8.85
CA MET A 248 0.15 3.92 9.82
C MET A 248 -0.48 5.15 9.15
N ASP A 249 -1.78 5.42 9.39
CA ASP A 249 -2.35 6.71 8.98
C ASP A 249 -1.75 7.81 9.84
N THR A 250 -1.22 8.83 9.18
CA THR A 250 -0.58 9.99 9.80
C THR A 250 -1.41 11.25 9.56
N TYR A 251 -1.37 12.16 10.52
CA TYR A 251 -2.15 13.40 10.47
C TYR A 251 -1.78 14.29 9.27
N LYS A 252 -2.65 14.26 8.26
CA LYS A 252 -2.76 15.23 7.17
C LYS A 252 -3.80 16.30 7.53
N VAL A 253 -3.80 17.45 6.84
CA VAL A 253 -4.61 18.63 7.23
C VAL A 253 -6.09 18.30 7.48
N ARG A 254 -6.69 17.42 6.66
CA ARG A 254 -8.10 17.02 6.75
C ARG A 254 -8.44 16.15 7.96
N HIS A 255 -7.47 15.45 8.56
CA HIS A 255 -7.67 14.69 9.81
C HIS A 255 -7.34 15.58 11.02
N ALA A 256 -6.26 16.37 10.94
CA ALA A 256 -5.88 17.31 11.99
C ALA A 256 -6.97 18.37 12.25
N VAL A 257 -7.54 18.98 11.20
CA VAL A 257 -8.71 19.89 11.30
C VAL A 257 -9.89 19.24 12.03
N ARG A 258 -10.18 17.96 11.75
CA ARG A 258 -11.32 17.26 12.35
C ARG A 258 -11.11 16.98 13.83
N ASP A 259 -9.96 16.45 14.20
CA ASP A 259 -9.71 16.04 15.58
C ASP A 259 -9.38 17.23 16.49
N VAL A 260 -8.70 18.28 15.98
CA VAL A 260 -8.57 19.57 16.70
C VAL A 260 -9.94 20.23 16.85
N GLY A 261 -10.77 20.26 15.79
CA GLY A 261 -12.10 20.87 15.83
C GLY A 261 -13.02 20.19 16.84
N ALA A 262 -13.03 18.85 16.85
CA ALA A 262 -13.76 18.06 17.83
C ALA A 262 -13.23 18.28 19.27
N ALA A 263 -11.90 18.30 19.46
CA ALA A 263 -11.29 18.58 20.75
C ALA A 263 -11.63 20.01 21.26
N LEU A 264 -11.67 21.02 20.40
CA LEU A 264 -12.10 22.37 20.79
C LEU A 264 -13.63 22.54 20.91
N GLY A 265 -14.41 21.49 20.65
CA GLY A 265 -15.87 21.51 20.78
C GLY A 265 -16.60 22.29 19.67
N MET A 266 -15.97 22.46 18.51
CA MET A 266 -16.57 23.12 17.35
C MET A 266 -17.73 22.30 16.76
N PRO A 267 -18.73 22.94 16.11
CA PRO A 267 -19.82 22.24 15.44
C PRO A 267 -19.32 21.26 14.36
N PRO A 268 -19.74 19.97 14.37
CA PRO A 268 -19.22 18.98 13.41
C PRO A 268 -19.40 19.32 11.93
N VAL A 269 -20.43 20.10 11.59
CA VAL A 269 -20.68 20.58 10.22
C VAL A 269 -19.61 21.60 9.79
N GLU A 270 -19.36 22.61 10.61
CA GLU A 270 -18.32 23.63 10.39
C GLU A 270 -16.93 22.99 10.26
N VAL A 271 -16.62 22.03 11.15
CA VAL A 271 -15.37 21.28 11.14
C VAL A 271 -15.18 20.47 9.85
N ASP A 272 -16.24 19.82 9.34
CA ASP A 272 -16.18 19.06 8.09
C ASP A 272 -16.15 19.97 6.84
N GLU A 273 -16.80 21.15 6.89
CA GLU A 273 -16.71 22.18 5.84
C GLU A 273 -15.30 22.77 5.72
N ILE A 274 -14.63 23.04 6.84
CA ILE A 274 -13.21 23.44 6.87
C ILE A 274 -12.34 22.29 6.33
N ALA A 275 -12.55 21.05 6.81
CA ALA A 275 -11.75 19.90 6.39
C ALA A 275 -11.90 19.57 4.88
N LYS A 276 -13.10 19.78 4.31
CA LYS A 276 -13.35 19.59 2.88
C LYS A 276 -12.80 20.72 2.01
N ALA A 277 -12.63 21.92 2.55
CA ALA A 277 -12.07 23.07 1.82
C ALA A 277 -10.61 22.81 1.39
N PHE A 278 -9.78 22.28 2.29
CA PHE A 278 -8.37 22.01 2.00
C PHE A 278 -8.16 20.91 0.95
N PRO A 279 -7.12 21.01 0.10
CA PRO A 279 -6.63 19.88 -0.70
C PRO A 279 -6.01 18.77 0.19
N HIS A 280 -5.58 17.67 -0.44
CA HIS A 280 -4.90 16.55 0.25
C HIS A 280 -3.42 16.87 0.51
N ILE A 281 -3.15 17.74 1.49
CA ILE A 281 -1.81 18.19 1.89
C ILE A 281 -1.45 17.76 3.32
N ARG A 282 -0.16 17.87 3.65
CA ARG A 282 0.37 17.81 5.02
C ARG A 282 -0.32 18.84 5.92
N ALA A 283 -0.44 18.56 7.21
CA ALA A 283 -1.07 19.46 8.15
C ALA A 283 -0.25 20.74 8.37
N ARG A 284 1.09 20.65 8.38
CA ARG A 284 2.01 21.80 8.55
C ARG A 284 1.89 22.87 7.46
N ASP A 285 1.36 22.50 6.30
CA ASP A 285 1.25 23.37 5.13
C ASP A 285 -0.12 24.10 5.09
N ALA A 286 -0.92 24.02 6.17
CA ALA A 286 -2.25 24.61 6.25
C ALA A 286 -2.24 26.13 6.05
N ARG A 287 -1.41 26.89 6.80
CA ARG A 287 -1.32 28.35 6.62
C ARG A 287 -0.74 28.75 5.26
N HIS A 288 0.19 27.98 4.70
CA HIS A 288 0.68 28.21 3.33
C HIS A 288 -0.44 28.03 2.30
N ALA A 289 -1.21 26.94 2.38
CA ALA A 289 -2.35 26.74 1.50
C ALA A 289 -3.43 27.83 1.64
N ILE A 290 -3.68 28.35 2.86
CA ILE A 290 -4.55 29.52 3.05
C ILE A 290 -3.94 30.77 2.40
N ALA A 291 -2.63 31.01 2.51
CA ALA A 291 -1.96 32.15 1.89
C ALA A 291 -1.95 32.10 0.35
N ASP A 292 -1.89 30.89 -0.23
CA ASP A 292 -1.88 30.67 -1.67
C ASP A 292 -3.30 30.67 -2.26
N LEU A 293 -4.17 29.77 -1.81
CA LEU A 293 -5.49 29.49 -2.41
C LEU A 293 -6.59 30.52 -2.04
N PRO A 294 -7.09 31.33 -3.00
CA PRO A 294 -8.13 32.33 -2.72
C PRO A 294 -9.43 31.74 -2.17
N GLU A 295 -9.74 30.49 -2.52
CA GLU A 295 -10.95 29.75 -2.11
C GLU A 295 -10.95 29.37 -0.62
N LEU A 296 -9.77 29.40 0.03
CA LEU A 296 -9.63 29.20 1.47
C LEU A 296 -9.76 30.55 2.21
N ARG A 297 -9.21 31.63 1.66
CA ARG A 297 -9.35 32.99 2.23
C ARG A 297 -10.78 33.51 2.13
N SER A 298 -11.49 33.22 1.03
CA SER A 298 -12.90 33.60 0.87
C SER A 298 -13.85 32.93 1.87
N ARG A 299 -13.39 31.89 2.58
CA ARG A 299 -14.10 31.24 3.71
C ARG A 299 -13.72 31.81 5.08
N GLY A 300 -12.82 32.80 5.14
CA GLY A 300 -12.37 33.43 6.39
C GLY A 300 -11.40 32.58 7.22
N LEU A 301 -10.71 31.60 6.61
CA LEU A 301 -9.77 30.72 7.31
C LEU A 301 -8.47 31.44 7.75
N ASP A 302 -8.21 32.62 7.19
CA ASP A 302 -7.16 33.56 7.59
C ASP A 302 -7.52 34.41 8.83
N SER A 303 -8.72 34.24 9.38
CA SER A 303 -9.19 34.95 10.58
C SER A 303 -8.26 34.75 11.79
N PRO A 304 -7.82 35.83 12.48
CA PRO A 304 -7.00 35.73 13.69
C PRO A 304 -7.63 34.89 14.82
N ARG A 305 -8.95 34.67 14.79
CA ARG A 305 -9.64 33.76 15.73
C ARG A 305 -9.26 32.30 15.55
N LEU A 306 -8.84 31.91 14.34
CA LEU A 306 -8.41 30.56 13.98
C LEU A 306 -6.89 30.37 14.08
N ALA A 307 -6.11 31.40 14.48
CA ALA A 307 -4.65 31.29 14.59
C ALA A 307 -4.23 30.13 15.52
N GLN A 308 -4.78 30.09 16.75
CA GLN A 308 -4.51 29.01 17.70
C GLN A 308 -5.08 27.65 17.25
N PHE A 309 -6.15 27.64 16.44
CA PHE A 309 -6.66 26.41 15.83
C PHE A 309 -5.66 25.86 14.81
N PHE A 310 -5.13 26.70 13.92
CA PHE A 310 -4.14 26.28 12.93
C PHE A 310 -2.76 25.98 13.54
N ASP A 311 -2.35 26.65 14.62
CA ASP A 311 -1.18 26.23 15.41
C ASP A 311 -1.31 24.78 15.91
N LEU A 312 -2.50 24.36 16.36
CA LEU A 312 -2.75 22.99 16.81
C LEU A 312 -2.89 22.00 15.64
N VAL A 313 -3.48 22.42 14.52
CA VAL A 313 -3.57 21.59 13.29
C VAL A 313 -2.18 21.31 12.73
N GLU A 314 -1.32 22.32 12.62
CA GLU A 314 0.04 22.18 12.11
C GLU A 314 0.94 21.40 13.08
N ALA A 315 0.75 21.55 14.39
CA ALA A 315 1.46 20.78 15.41
C ALA A 315 1.10 19.27 15.45
N LEU A 316 0.09 18.82 14.69
CA LEU A 316 -0.18 17.40 14.49
C LEU A 316 0.55 16.80 13.26
N ASP A 317 1.24 17.58 12.41
CA ASP A 317 1.75 17.08 11.12
C ASP A 317 2.58 15.80 11.22
N GLY A 318 2.20 14.79 10.45
CA GLY A 318 2.93 13.53 10.37
C GLY A 318 2.87 12.65 11.62
N LEU A 319 2.22 13.09 12.71
CA LEU A 319 2.05 12.24 13.89
C LEU A 319 1.18 11.01 13.55
N PRO A 320 1.46 9.84 14.15
CA PRO A 320 0.58 8.67 14.07
C PRO A 320 -0.84 8.99 14.55
N ARG A 321 -1.85 8.60 13.76
CA ARG A 321 -3.27 8.76 14.09
C ARG A 321 -3.93 7.42 14.42
N HIS A 322 -3.78 6.44 13.55
CA HIS A 322 -4.26 5.08 13.78
C HIS A 322 -3.53 4.06 12.89
N ILE A 323 -3.40 2.83 13.40
CA ILE A 323 -2.97 1.67 12.61
C ILE A 323 -4.20 1.14 11.85
N ALA A 324 -4.02 0.84 10.57
CA ALA A 324 -5.03 0.25 9.70
C ALA A 324 -4.46 -0.98 8.96
N LEU A 325 -5.33 -1.86 8.48
CA LEU A 325 -4.95 -3.01 7.64
C LEU A 325 -4.45 -2.51 6.28
N HIS A 326 -3.24 -2.92 5.85
CA HIS A 326 -2.78 -2.63 4.49
C HIS A 326 -3.76 -3.28 3.49
N PRO A 327 -4.29 -2.55 2.50
CA PRO A 327 -5.37 -3.05 1.65
C PRO A 327 -4.98 -4.24 0.76
N CYS A 328 -3.69 -4.57 0.70
CA CYS A 328 -3.15 -5.63 -0.16
C CYS A 328 -2.13 -6.54 0.55
N GLY A 329 -1.54 -6.12 1.66
CA GLY A 329 -0.28 -6.71 2.14
C GLY A 329 -0.48 -7.95 2.99
N VAL A 330 0.02 -9.09 2.51
CA VAL A 330 0.21 -10.32 3.28
C VAL A 330 1.71 -10.53 3.47
N VAL A 331 2.11 -10.94 4.67
CA VAL A 331 3.48 -11.31 5.04
C VAL A 331 3.52 -12.81 5.25
N LEU A 332 4.52 -13.48 4.66
CA LEU A 332 4.83 -14.89 4.89
C LEU A 332 6.26 -15.02 5.44
N SER A 333 6.47 -15.99 6.31
CA SER A 333 7.76 -16.23 6.98
C SER A 333 7.84 -17.66 7.53
N ASN A 334 8.93 -17.98 8.24
CA ASN A 334 9.05 -19.21 9.04
C ASN A 334 8.34 -19.09 10.40
N ALA A 335 8.32 -20.18 11.18
CA ALA A 335 7.66 -20.22 12.49
C ALA A 335 8.12 -19.15 13.50
N GLY A 336 9.31 -18.57 13.33
CA GLY A 336 9.86 -17.51 14.19
C GLY A 336 9.36 -16.10 13.87
N MET A 337 8.33 -15.94 13.04
CA MET A 337 7.75 -14.64 12.69
C MET A 337 7.27 -13.86 13.92
N LEU A 338 6.53 -14.53 14.82
CA LEU A 338 5.93 -13.92 16.00
C LEU A 338 6.93 -13.57 17.11
N ASP A 339 8.17 -14.07 17.03
CA ASP A 339 9.26 -13.65 17.92
C ASP A 339 9.83 -12.27 17.50
N ARG A 340 9.56 -11.84 16.26
CA ARG A 340 10.13 -10.64 15.63
C ARG A 340 9.12 -9.52 15.43
N THR A 341 7.87 -9.83 15.04
CA THR A 341 6.81 -8.83 14.85
C THR A 341 5.70 -8.93 15.90
N PRO A 342 5.34 -7.83 16.59
CA PRO A 342 4.13 -7.76 17.40
C PRO A 342 2.91 -7.72 16.49
N VAL A 343 1.93 -8.59 16.77
CA VAL A 343 0.68 -8.69 16.01
C VAL A 343 -0.54 -8.28 16.82
N GLU A 344 -1.48 -7.61 16.16
CA GLU A 344 -2.82 -7.32 16.67
C GLU A 344 -3.91 -7.80 15.69
N ALA A 345 -5.16 -7.83 16.15
CA ALA A 345 -6.28 -8.21 15.30
C ALA A 345 -6.80 -6.98 14.54
N SER A 346 -6.78 -7.04 13.21
CA SER A 346 -7.47 -6.06 12.36
C SER A 346 -8.98 -6.06 12.62
N TRP A 347 -9.69 -5.03 12.15
CA TRP A 347 -11.16 -4.95 12.27
C TRP A 347 -11.91 -6.13 11.63
N LEU A 348 -11.31 -6.80 10.64
CA LEU A 348 -11.87 -7.99 9.99
C LEU A 348 -11.49 -9.31 10.70
N GLY A 349 -10.69 -9.25 11.77
CA GLY A 349 -10.24 -10.42 12.54
C GLY A 349 -8.93 -11.04 12.04
N PHE A 350 -8.40 -10.64 10.88
CA PHE A 350 -7.09 -11.09 10.42
C PHE A 350 -5.97 -10.64 11.37
N PRO A 351 -4.95 -11.49 11.62
CA PRO A 351 -3.72 -11.07 12.29
C PRO A 351 -3.03 -10.01 11.42
N MET A 352 -2.52 -8.98 12.07
CA MET A 352 -1.88 -7.82 11.44
C MET A 352 -0.64 -7.44 12.23
N SER A 353 0.51 -7.40 11.56
CA SER A 353 1.76 -6.85 12.07
C SER A 353 1.56 -5.37 12.42
N GLN A 354 2.00 -4.92 13.61
CA GLN A 354 1.98 -3.47 13.93
C GLN A 354 3.06 -2.68 13.17
N PHE A 355 4.00 -3.37 12.52
CA PHE A 355 4.92 -2.81 11.54
C PHE A 355 4.24 -2.53 10.20
N ASP A 356 4.65 -1.48 9.51
CA ASP A 356 4.18 -1.16 8.15
C ASP A 356 5.00 -1.87 7.07
N LYS A 357 4.89 -1.45 5.79
CA LYS A 357 5.65 -2.07 4.70
C LYS A 357 7.17 -1.97 4.93
N ASP A 358 7.66 -0.80 5.31
CA ASP A 358 9.08 -0.48 5.23
C ASP A 358 9.83 -1.15 6.40
N ASP A 359 9.19 -1.23 7.57
CA ASP A 359 9.62 -2.05 8.70
C ASP A 359 9.63 -3.57 8.35
N VAL A 360 8.58 -4.08 7.67
CA VAL A 360 8.48 -5.49 7.26
C VAL A 360 9.56 -5.88 6.24
N GLU A 361 9.89 -4.97 5.33
CA GLU A 361 10.99 -5.14 4.36
C GLU A 361 12.36 -5.10 5.07
N THR A 362 12.54 -4.22 6.06
CA THR A 362 13.75 -4.11 6.90
C THR A 362 14.01 -5.38 7.73
N LEU A 363 12.94 -6.06 8.18
CA LEU A 363 13.00 -7.36 8.89
C LEU A 363 13.14 -8.57 7.94
N GLY A 364 13.25 -8.35 6.63
CA GLY A 364 13.55 -9.38 5.64
C GLY A 364 12.47 -10.45 5.45
N PHE A 365 11.21 -10.14 5.80
CA PHE A 365 10.08 -11.05 5.58
C PHE A 365 9.62 -11.03 4.11
N LEU A 366 9.00 -12.14 3.66
CA LEU A 366 8.35 -12.17 2.36
C LEU A 366 7.02 -11.40 2.39
N LYS A 367 7.04 -10.16 1.89
CA LYS A 367 5.84 -9.38 1.61
C LYS A 367 5.26 -9.77 0.24
N LEU A 368 3.98 -10.13 0.19
CA LEU A 368 3.21 -10.45 -1.00
C LEU A 368 1.97 -9.56 -1.03
N ASP A 369 1.86 -8.65 -2.00
CA ASP A 369 0.65 -7.82 -2.13
C ASP A 369 -0.40 -8.56 -2.98
N VAL A 370 -1.52 -8.93 -2.35
CA VAL A 370 -2.69 -9.59 -2.95
C VAL A 370 -3.77 -8.52 -3.20
N LEU A 371 -3.76 -7.93 -4.38
CA LEU A 371 -4.47 -6.67 -4.66
C LEU A 371 -5.85 -6.96 -5.28
N GLY A 372 -6.91 -6.47 -4.64
CA GLY A 372 -8.28 -6.72 -5.06
C GLY A 372 -8.72 -5.77 -6.18
N ILE A 373 -8.69 -6.23 -7.43
CA ILE A 373 -9.04 -5.43 -8.62
C ILE A 373 -10.50 -5.66 -9.04
N ARG A 374 -11.27 -4.56 -9.16
CA ARG A 374 -12.68 -4.60 -9.60
C ARG A 374 -12.85 -5.15 -11.01
N MET A 375 -11.90 -4.88 -11.91
CA MET A 375 -11.95 -5.41 -13.27
C MET A 375 -11.81 -6.94 -13.30
N GLN A 376 -10.97 -7.55 -12.46
CA GLN A 376 -10.87 -9.01 -12.41
C GLN A 376 -12.21 -9.62 -11.98
N SER A 377 -12.92 -9.03 -11.00
CA SER A 377 -14.30 -9.44 -10.66
C SER A 377 -15.30 -9.21 -11.79
N SER A 378 -15.16 -8.13 -12.56
CA SER A 378 -16.04 -7.82 -13.70
C SER A 378 -15.87 -8.81 -14.85
N MET A 379 -14.62 -9.18 -15.16
CA MET A 379 -14.29 -10.18 -16.18
C MET A 379 -14.66 -11.60 -15.73
N ALA A 380 -14.46 -11.94 -14.45
CA ALA A 380 -14.91 -13.21 -13.87
C ALA A 380 -16.44 -13.36 -13.93
N HIS A 381 -17.18 -12.29 -13.57
CA HIS A 381 -18.63 -12.23 -13.73
C HIS A 381 -19.06 -12.40 -15.20
N ALA A 382 -18.38 -11.72 -16.13
CA ALA A 382 -18.69 -11.81 -17.55
C ALA A 382 -18.53 -13.25 -18.08
N VAL A 383 -17.41 -13.92 -17.76
CA VAL A 383 -17.18 -15.33 -18.14
C VAL A 383 -18.24 -16.25 -17.52
N ALA A 384 -18.57 -16.07 -16.25
CA ALA A 384 -19.60 -16.87 -15.57
C ALA A 384 -20.99 -16.66 -16.19
N GLU A 385 -21.34 -15.44 -16.62
CA GLU A 385 -22.60 -15.16 -17.31
C GLU A 385 -22.64 -15.72 -18.73
N VAL A 386 -21.51 -15.78 -19.45
CA VAL A 386 -21.42 -16.49 -20.74
C VAL A 386 -21.69 -17.99 -20.53
N GLU A 387 -21.01 -18.64 -19.58
CA GLU A 387 -21.22 -20.06 -19.26
C GLU A 387 -22.68 -20.33 -18.82
N ARG A 388 -23.26 -19.43 -18.03
CA ARG A 388 -24.66 -19.53 -17.55
C ARG A 388 -25.71 -19.34 -18.65
N VAL A 389 -25.42 -18.58 -19.72
CA VAL A 389 -26.39 -18.26 -20.79
C VAL A 389 -26.25 -19.17 -22.01
N SER A 390 -25.02 -19.52 -22.38
CA SER A 390 -24.72 -20.27 -23.61
C SER A 390 -24.24 -21.70 -23.37
N GLY A 391 -23.72 -22.01 -22.18
CA GLY A 391 -22.97 -23.25 -21.91
C GLY A 391 -21.51 -23.21 -22.40
N GLU A 392 -21.06 -22.10 -23.01
CA GLU A 392 -19.67 -21.89 -23.42
C GLU A 392 -18.82 -21.49 -22.21
N ARG A 393 -17.79 -22.28 -21.92
CA ARG A 393 -16.83 -22.00 -20.84
C ARG A 393 -15.53 -21.45 -21.42
N ILE A 394 -15.29 -20.18 -21.17
CA ILE A 394 -14.11 -19.45 -21.64
C ILE A 394 -13.04 -19.43 -20.54
N ASP A 395 -11.81 -19.79 -20.87
CA ASP A 395 -10.63 -19.42 -20.09
C ASP A 395 -9.92 -18.24 -20.77
N LEU A 396 -9.97 -17.07 -20.13
CA LEU A 396 -9.33 -15.86 -20.66
C LEU A 396 -7.81 -15.96 -20.66
N ASP A 397 -7.23 -16.85 -19.85
CA ASP A 397 -5.78 -16.97 -19.69
C ASP A 397 -5.18 -18.11 -20.58
N ASP A 398 -5.98 -18.63 -21.51
CA ASP A 398 -5.58 -19.52 -22.61
C ASP A 398 -5.58 -18.77 -23.96
N GLU A 399 -4.39 -18.46 -24.50
CA GLU A 399 -4.20 -17.77 -25.78
C GLU A 399 -4.84 -18.49 -26.99
N ARG A 400 -5.29 -19.75 -26.83
CA ARG A 400 -6.03 -20.49 -27.87
C ARG A 400 -7.52 -20.15 -27.91
N GLN A 401 -8.07 -19.67 -26.80
CA GLN A 401 -9.46 -19.24 -26.65
C GLN A 401 -9.57 -17.73 -26.79
N VAL A 402 -8.57 -17.00 -26.27
CA VAL A 402 -8.43 -15.54 -26.39
C VAL A 402 -7.08 -15.20 -27.02
N PRO A 403 -6.94 -15.28 -28.36
CA PRO A 403 -5.72 -14.88 -29.06
C PRO A 403 -5.43 -13.39 -28.85
N LEU A 404 -4.15 -13.03 -28.68
CA LEU A 404 -3.71 -11.65 -28.38
C LEU A 404 -3.54 -10.76 -29.63
N ASP A 405 -4.02 -11.23 -30.79
CA ASP A 405 -3.91 -10.65 -32.12
C ASP A 405 -5.27 -10.53 -32.86
N ASP A 406 -6.40 -10.63 -32.14
CA ASP A 406 -7.77 -10.59 -32.70
C ASP A 406 -8.08 -9.25 -33.41
N PRO A 407 -8.32 -9.25 -34.75
CA PRO A 407 -8.55 -8.03 -35.51
C PRO A 407 -9.77 -7.22 -35.03
N ASP A 408 -10.84 -7.90 -34.62
CA ASP A 408 -12.11 -7.29 -34.23
C ASP A 408 -11.95 -6.55 -32.88
N THR A 409 -11.25 -7.15 -31.92
CA THR A 409 -10.90 -6.50 -30.64
C THR A 409 -10.05 -5.25 -30.87
N PHE A 410 -9.04 -5.31 -31.74
CA PHE A 410 -8.26 -4.12 -32.07
C PHE A 410 -9.08 -3.09 -32.87
N GLU A 411 -10.06 -3.48 -33.70
CA GLU A 411 -10.98 -2.53 -34.31
C GLU A 411 -11.81 -1.79 -33.25
N LEU A 412 -12.42 -2.51 -32.30
CA LEU A 412 -13.20 -1.89 -31.22
C LEU A 412 -12.34 -0.89 -30.42
N ILE A 413 -11.09 -1.24 -30.11
CA ILE A 413 -10.13 -0.33 -29.47
C ILE A 413 -9.91 0.93 -30.32
N ARG A 414 -9.60 0.78 -31.63
CA ARG A 414 -9.41 1.91 -32.56
C ARG A 414 -10.63 2.83 -32.68
N THR A 415 -11.85 2.34 -32.47
CA THR A 415 -13.04 3.23 -32.45
C THR A 415 -13.10 4.20 -31.26
N THR A 416 -12.19 4.10 -30.28
CA THR A 416 -12.20 4.84 -29.00
C THR A 416 -13.43 4.60 -28.12
N ARG A 417 -14.24 3.56 -28.39
CA ARG A 417 -15.43 3.17 -27.61
C ARG A 417 -15.06 2.38 -26.33
N THR A 418 -13.93 2.72 -25.72
CA THR A 418 -13.24 1.96 -24.67
C THR A 418 -13.79 2.18 -23.25
N LEU A 419 -14.93 2.86 -23.06
CA LEU A 419 -15.55 3.03 -21.74
C LEU A 419 -15.76 1.67 -21.04
N GLY A 420 -15.33 1.54 -19.79
CA GLY A 420 -15.34 0.27 -19.06
C GLY A 420 -14.22 -0.72 -19.42
N MET A 421 -13.36 -0.43 -20.40
CA MET A 421 -12.13 -1.22 -20.62
C MET A 421 -11.03 -0.76 -19.65
N PHE A 422 -10.20 -1.70 -19.18
CA PHE A 422 -9.14 -1.41 -18.21
C PHE A 422 -8.03 -0.52 -18.78
N GLN A 423 -7.47 0.38 -17.97
CA GLN A 423 -6.49 1.44 -18.32
C GLN A 423 -6.87 2.44 -19.43
N ILE A 424 -7.64 2.07 -20.46
CA ILE A 424 -7.83 2.85 -21.70
C ILE A 424 -9.18 3.59 -21.81
N GLU A 425 -9.99 3.63 -20.75
CA GLU A 425 -11.30 4.29 -20.76
C GLU A 425 -11.29 5.82 -20.54
N SER A 426 -10.21 6.39 -19.97
CA SER A 426 -10.20 7.80 -19.55
C SER A 426 -10.25 8.77 -20.75
N PRO A 427 -10.76 10.01 -20.61
CA PRO A 427 -10.91 10.91 -21.76
C PRO A 427 -9.62 11.16 -22.55
N GLY A 428 -8.49 11.34 -21.87
CA GLY A 428 -7.19 11.53 -22.53
C GLY A 428 -6.57 10.23 -23.04
N GLN A 429 -6.84 9.08 -22.41
CA GLN A 429 -6.48 7.77 -22.97
C GLN A 429 -7.23 7.49 -24.27
N ARG A 430 -8.51 7.84 -24.32
CA ARG A 430 -9.33 7.71 -25.54
C ARG A 430 -8.83 8.60 -26.67
N GLU A 431 -8.28 9.77 -26.34
CA GLU A 431 -7.57 10.62 -27.30
C GLU A 431 -6.24 10.01 -27.75
N LEU A 432 -5.44 9.43 -26.85
CA LEU A 432 -4.18 8.77 -27.20
C LEU A 432 -4.41 7.53 -28.08
N VAL A 433 -5.26 6.60 -27.66
CA VAL A 433 -5.65 5.39 -28.41
C VAL A 433 -6.18 5.76 -29.80
N GLY A 434 -7.00 6.81 -29.90
CA GLY A 434 -7.52 7.30 -31.18
C GLY A 434 -6.47 7.91 -32.12
N LYS A 435 -5.36 8.43 -31.58
CA LYS A 435 -4.21 8.91 -32.36
C LYS A 435 -3.19 7.81 -32.65
N LEU A 436 -3.02 6.84 -31.75
CA LEU A 436 -2.07 5.74 -31.87
C LEU A 436 -2.55 4.69 -32.87
N GLY A 437 -3.86 4.39 -32.85
CA GLY A 437 -4.49 3.35 -33.65
C GLY A 437 -3.92 1.94 -33.39
N PRO A 438 -4.06 1.37 -32.17
CA PRO A 438 -3.51 0.05 -31.84
C PRO A 438 -3.90 -1.07 -32.82
N THR A 439 -2.93 -1.96 -33.05
CA THR A 439 -2.96 -3.05 -34.04
C THR A 439 -2.38 -4.36 -33.52
N ALA A 440 -1.53 -4.32 -32.49
CA ALA A 440 -0.93 -5.48 -31.83
C ALA A 440 -0.84 -5.27 -30.32
N PHE A 441 -0.63 -6.35 -29.57
CA PHE A 441 -0.56 -6.32 -28.11
C PHE A 441 0.51 -5.36 -27.56
N ASP A 442 1.67 -5.28 -28.20
CA ASP A 442 2.77 -4.37 -27.84
C ASP A 442 2.36 -2.89 -27.92
N ASP A 443 1.40 -2.52 -28.77
CA ASP A 443 0.89 -1.15 -28.85
C ASP A 443 0.17 -0.74 -27.56
N LEU A 444 -0.47 -1.69 -26.86
CA LEU A 444 -1.12 -1.47 -25.58
C LEU A 444 -0.09 -1.31 -24.45
N ILE A 445 1.05 -2.03 -24.53
CA ILE A 445 2.18 -1.87 -23.60
C ILE A 445 2.74 -0.44 -23.70
N VAL A 446 2.86 0.10 -24.92
CA VAL A 446 3.33 1.46 -25.17
C VAL A 446 2.28 2.50 -24.74
N ASP A 447 1.00 2.35 -25.11
CA ASP A 447 -0.10 3.27 -24.73
C ASP A 447 -0.18 3.50 -23.21
N ILE A 448 -0.27 2.40 -22.44
CA ILE A 448 -0.36 2.40 -20.97
C ILE A 448 0.85 3.06 -20.31
N SER A 449 1.98 3.13 -21.01
CA SER A 449 3.23 3.76 -20.55
C SER A 449 3.34 5.23 -20.93
N LEU A 450 2.83 5.61 -22.11
CA LEU A 450 2.88 6.98 -22.63
C LEU A 450 1.91 7.93 -21.91
N PHE A 451 0.71 7.49 -21.53
CA PHE A 451 -0.26 8.38 -20.88
C PHE A 451 0.01 8.60 -19.39
N ARG A 452 1.11 9.32 -19.09
CA ARG A 452 1.52 9.68 -17.73
C ARG A 452 1.87 11.17 -17.65
N PRO A 453 1.75 11.83 -16.49
CA PRO A 453 2.03 13.28 -16.34
C PRO A 453 3.47 13.73 -16.63
N GLY A 454 4.41 12.80 -16.82
CA GLY A 454 5.77 13.04 -17.28
C GLY A 454 5.85 13.16 -18.81
N PRO A 455 5.67 12.05 -19.57
CA PRO A 455 5.68 12.04 -21.04
C PRO A 455 4.78 13.08 -21.71
N VAL A 456 3.64 13.43 -21.09
CA VAL A 456 2.73 14.48 -21.57
C VAL A 456 3.34 15.89 -21.41
N LYS A 457 4.20 16.13 -20.40
CA LYS A 457 4.90 17.41 -20.20
C LYS A 457 6.19 17.53 -21.01
N SER A 458 6.86 16.42 -21.30
CA SER A 458 8.08 16.36 -22.10
C SER A 458 7.82 16.09 -23.59
N ASP A 459 6.55 16.12 -24.03
CA ASP A 459 6.09 15.86 -25.40
C ASP A 459 6.74 14.64 -26.07
N MET A 460 6.85 13.52 -25.33
CA MET A 460 7.38 12.27 -25.90
C MET A 460 6.36 11.53 -26.77
N ILE A 461 5.08 11.92 -26.66
CA ILE A 461 3.96 11.32 -27.39
C ILE A 461 3.99 11.74 -28.87
N THR A 462 4.14 13.04 -29.17
CA THR A 462 4.03 13.53 -30.54
C THR A 462 5.12 12.96 -31.47
N PRO A 463 6.43 12.95 -31.12
CA PRO A 463 7.47 12.40 -31.98
C PRO A 463 7.32 10.89 -32.23
N PHE A 464 6.81 10.12 -31.27
CA PHE A 464 6.52 8.70 -31.45
C PHE A 464 5.38 8.49 -32.45
N LEU A 465 4.26 9.20 -32.29
CA LEU A 465 3.11 9.12 -33.19
C LEU A 465 3.46 9.59 -34.62
N GLU A 466 4.18 10.71 -34.76
CA GLU A 466 4.64 11.21 -36.06
C GLU A 466 5.52 10.19 -36.80
N SER A 467 6.44 9.53 -36.08
CA SER A 467 7.37 8.56 -36.67
C SER A 467 6.65 7.26 -37.03
N ARG A 468 5.82 6.72 -36.12
CA ARG A 468 5.04 5.50 -36.32
C ARG A 468 4.08 5.58 -37.50
N HIS A 469 3.46 6.74 -37.73
CA HIS A 469 2.57 6.97 -38.87
C HIS A 469 3.31 7.39 -40.16
N GLY A 470 4.64 7.43 -40.15
CA GLY A 470 5.46 7.82 -41.31
C GLY A 470 5.33 9.29 -41.70
N TRP A 471 4.76 10.14 -40.85
CA TRP A 471 4.70 11.59 -41.04
C TRP A 471 6.08 12.25 -40.79
N ARG A 472 6.96 11.53 -40.08
CA ARG A 472 8.32 11.91 -39.75
C ARG A 472 9.24 10.70 -39.90
N GLU A 473 10.50 10.96 -40.23
CA GLU A 473 11.55 9.96 -40.25
C GLU A 473 11.95 9.57 -38.81
N THR A 474 11.93 8.27 -38.50
CA THR A 474 12.37 7.70 -37.21
C THR A 474 13.83 8.04 -36.93
N ARG A 475 14.12 8.70 -35.80
CA ARG A 475 15.48 9.17 -35.44
C ARG A 475 16.01 8.52 -34.17
N TYR A 476 16.96 7.61 -34.36
CA TYR A 476 17.64 6.90 -33.28
C TYR A 476 18.78 7.74 -32.65
N LEU A 477 19.01 7.51 -31.35
CA LEU A 477 20.07 8.18 -30.59
C LEU A 477 21.49 7.80 -31.03
N HIS A 478 21.70 6.57 -31.50
CA HIS A 478 22.94 6.08 -32.14
C HIS A 478 22.63 4.75 -32.86
N PRO A 479 23.34 4.34 -33.94
CA PRO A 479 23.06 3.09 -34.65
C PRO A 479 23.10 1.82 -33.78
N SER A 480 23.98 1.76 -32.76
CA SER A 480 24.02 0.64 -31.81
C SER A 480 22.76 0.52 -30.93
N LEU A 481 21.99 1.60 -30.79
CA LEU A 481 20.80 1.66 -29.93
C LEU A 481 19.50 1.33 -30.67
N VAL A 482 19.55 1.11 -31.99
CA VAL A 482 18.39 0.69 -32.81
C VAL A 482 17.71 -0.56 -32.23
N PRO A 483 18.40 -1.65 -31.82
CA PRO A 483 17.75 -2.84 -31.29
C PRO A 483 16.94 -2.60 -30.00
N ALA A 484 17.37 -1.64 -29.16
CA ALA A 484 16.66 -1.27 -27.94
C ALA A 484 15.45 -0.36 -28.21
N LEU A 485 15.52 0.50 -29.23
CA LEU A 485 14.57 1.60 -29.45
C LEU A 485 13.65 1.42 -30.66
N ALA A 486 13.78 0.34 -31.44
CA ALA A 486 12.94 0.07 -32.61
C ALA A 486 11.45 -0.04 -32.26
N GLU A 487 11.10 -0.63 -31.11
CA GLU A 487 9.71 -0.81 -30.67
C GLU A 487 8.98 0.50 -30.28
N THR A 488 9.72 1.61 -30.16
CA THR A 488 9.22 2.92 -29.77
C THR A 488 9.72 4.02 -30.70
N GLU A 489 10.07 3.68 -31.95
CA GLU A 489 10.51 4.61 -33.00
C GLU A 489 11.61 5.59 -32.53
N GLY A 490 12.63 5.08 -31.83
CA GLY A 490 13.75 5.88 -31.33
C GLY A 490 13.48 6.65 -30.03
N VAL A 491 12.23 6.75 -29.58
CA VAL A 491 11.85 7.41 -28.31
C VAL A 491 12.10 6.47 -27.13
N VAL A 492 12.65 6.97 -26.03
CA VAL A 492 12.87 6.16 -24.81
C VAL A 492 11.62 6.23 -23.94
N VAL A 493 10.94 5.09 -23.74
CA VAL A 493 9.68 4.97 -22.98
C VAL A 493 9.84 4.07 -21.75
N PHE A 494 10.72 3.07 -21.82
CA PHE A 494 10.84 2.02 -20.79
C PHE A 494 12.14 2.08 -19.97
N HIS A 495 12.08 1.74 -18.69
CA HIS A 495 13.25 1.51 -17.84
C HIS A 495 14.19 0.47 -18.45
N GLU A 496 13.62 -0.59 -19.02
CA GLU A 496 14.32 -1.67 -19.70
C GLU A 496 15.13 -1.16 -20.91
N GLN A 497 14.68 -0.09 -21.59
CA GLN A 497 15.46 0.59 -22.63
C GLN A 497 16.62 1.39 -22.05
N VAL A 498 16.46 2.04 -20.89
CA VAL A 498 17.58 2.68 -20.18
C VAL A 498 18.65 1.66 -19.76
N LEU A 499 18.24 0.49 -19.26
CA LEU A 499 19.17 -0.61 -18.95
C LEU A 499 19.98 -1.01 -20.19
N LEU A 500 19.32 -1.20 -21.33
CA LEU A 500 19.96 -1.53 -22.61
C LEU A 500 20.88 -0.41 -23.12
N ILE A 501 20.46 0.86 -23.04
CA ILE A 501 21.30 2.02 -23.41
C ILE A 501 22.55 2.08 -22.54
N VAL A 502 22.43 1.96 -21.21
CA VAL A 502 23.58 2.03 -20.30
C VAL A 502 24.54 0.85 -20.53
N ALA A 503 24.02 -0.37 -20.68
CA ALA A 503 24.83 -1.55 -20.98
C ALA A 503 25.58 -1.42 -22.32
N GLU A 504 24.91 -1.00 -23.39
CA GLU A 504 25.55 -0.85 -24.71
C GLU A 504 26.50 0.37 -24.77
N THR A 505 26.18 1.48 -24.10
CA THR A 505 27.07 2.66 -24.09
C THR A 505 28.30 2.49 -23.20
N THR A 506 28.25 1.67 -22.15
CA THR A 506 29.37 1.55 -21.18
C THR A 506 30.01 0.16 -21.08
N GLY A 507 29.35 -0.90 -21.57
CA GLY A 507 29.82 -2.27 -21.50
C GLY A 507 29.56 -2.98 -20.16
N VAL A 508 28.77 -2.38 -19.27
CA VAL A 508 28.35 -3.00 -18.00
C VAL A 508 27.25 -4.05 -18.19
N SER A 509 27.06 -4.93 -17.20
CA SER A 509 25.94 -5.88 -17.22
C SER A 509 24.59 -5.19 -16.99
N LEU A 510 23.49 -5.83 -17.40
CA LEU A 510 22.12 -5.34 -17.16
C LEU A 510 21.81 -5.19 -15.65
N ALA A 511 22.43 -6.02 -14.81
CA ALA A 511 22.35 -5.92 -13.35
C ALA A 511 23.00 -4.61 -12.84
N GLN A 512 24.16 -4.23 -13.38
CA GLN A 512 24.81 -2.94 -13.07
C GLN A 512 24.00 -1.77 -13.63
N ALA A 513 23.37 -1.94 -14.80
CA ALA A 513 22.56 -0.91 -15.44
C ALA A 513 21.25 -0.60 -14.66
N ASP A 514 20.66 -1.57 -13.95
CA ASP A 514 19.52 -1.29 -13.05
C ASP A 514 19.92 -0.46 -11.82
N GLU A 515 21.11 -0.70 -11.27
CA GLU A 515 21.64 0.09 -10.15
C GLU A 515 22.03 1.50 -10.60
N VAL A 516 22.62 1.68 -11.79
CA VAL A 516 22.81 3.00 -12.41
C VAL A 516 21.47 3.74 -12.56
N ARG A 517 20.43 3.05 -13.03
CA ARG A 517 19.06 3.59 -13.15
C ARG A 517 18.44 3.91 -11.77
N ARG A 518 18.76 3.18 -10.69
CA ARG A 518 18.36 3.53 -9.31
C ARG A 518 19.03 4.84 -8.88
N SER A 519 20.34 4.98 -9.03
CA SER A 519 21.09 6.19 -8.65
C SER A 519 20.62 7.45 -9.39
N MET A 520 20.30 7.33 -10.68
CA MET A 520 19.72 8.41 -11.49
C MET A 520 18.39 8.97 -10.94
N GLY A 521 17.69 8.26 -10.04
CA GLY A 521 16.45 8.71 -9.42
C GLY A 521 16.60 9.95 -8.50
N THR A 522 17.83 10.38 -8.20
CA THR A 522 18.10 11.60 -7.41
C THR A 522 18.97 12.60 -8.16
N PRO A 523 18.83 13.93 -7.93
CA PRO A 523 19.68 14.94 -8.56
C PRO A 523 21.18 14.79 -8.23
N HIS A 524 21.51 14.17 -7.09
CA HIS A 524 22.90 13.89 -6.70
C HIS A 524 23.45 12.70 -7.48
N GLY A 525 22.76 11.56 -7.48
CA GLY A 525 23.18 10.36 -8.21
C GLY A 525 23.19 10.54 -9.72
N GLN A 526 22.42 11.47 -10.29
CA GLN A 526 22.57 11.90 -11.69
C GLN A 526 23.96 12.50 -11.96
N GLN A 527 24.51 13.30 -11.05
CA GLN A 527 25.84 13.92 -11.22
C GLN A 527 26.96 12.88 -11.11
N GLU A 528 26.83 11.93 -10.17
CA GLU A 528 27.77 10.81 -10.01
C GLU A 528 27.76 9.89 -11.23
N VAL A 529 26.57 9.53 -11.72
CA VAL A 529 26.41 8.74 -12.95
C VAL A 529 26.92 9.51 -14.17
N GLU A 530 26.70 10.83 -14.30
CA GLU A 530 27.23 11.63 -15.42
C GLU A 530 28.78 11.57 -15.47
N ALA A 531 29.42 11.75 -14.31
CA ALA A 531 30.87 11.75 -14.17
C ALA A 531 31.50 10.38 -14.50
N TRP A 532 30.81 9.28 -14.21
CA TRP A 532 31.25 7.92 -14.55
C TRP A 532 30.91 7.52 -16.00
N TRP A 533 29.70 7.81 -16.46
CA TRP A 533 29.16 7.36 -17.74
C TRP A 533 29.86 8.03 -18.93
N ARG A 534 30.13 9.34 -18.86
CA ARG A 534 30.74 10.09 -19.98
C ARG A 534 32.14 9.59 -20.37
N PRO A 535 33.06 9.25 -19.44
CA PRO A 535 34.31 8.55 -19.76
C PRO A 535 34.09 7.12 -20.27
N ALA A 536 33.19 6.35 -19.67
CA ALA A 536 32.93 4.96 -20.08
C ALA A 536 32.42 4.87 -21.52
N ALA A 537 31.49 5.75 -21.91
CA ALA A 537 31.03 5.87 -23.29
C ALA A 537 32.12 6.35 -24.25
N GLN A 538 33.05 7.20 -23.79
CA GLN A 538 34.21 7.59 -24.61
C GLN A 538 35.15 6.41 -24.89
N ALA A 539 35.37 5.54 -23.90
CA ALA A 539 36.19 4.34 -24.04
C ALA A 539 35.60 3.31 -25.02
N ARG A 540 34.28 3.32 -25.23
CA ARG A 540 33.58 2.55 -26.27
C ARG A 540 33.42 3.28 -27.61
N GLY A 541 34.04 4.45 -27.77
CA GLY A 541 34.13 5.17 -29.05
C GLY A 541 32.97 6.12 -29.37
N TYR A 542 32.03 6.36 -28.45
CA TYR A 542 30.92 7.28 -28.69
C TYR A 542 31.43 8.74 -28.75
N ALA A 543 31.00 9.48 -29.77
CA ALA A 543 31.42 10.87 -30.00
C ALA A 543 30.98 11.82 -28.87
N ALA A 544 31.45 13.07 -28.87
CA ALA A 544 30.97 14.08 -27.92
C ALA A 544 29.46 14.35 -28.10
N GLU A 545 29.06 14.64 -29.34
CA GLU A 545 27.67 14.96 -29.70
C GLU A 545 26.69 13.81 -29.39
N ASP A 546 27.09 12.55 -29.66
CA ASP A 546 26.29 11.37 -29.28
C ASP A 546 26.17 11.23 -27.77
N ARG A 547 27.25 11.48 -27.02
CA ARG A 547 27.22 11.38 -25.57
C ARG A 547 26.35 12.46 -24.93
N ASP A 548 26.41 13.70 -25.42
CA ASP A 548 25.54 14.77 -24.95
C ASP A 548 24.06 14.47 -25.26
N ARG A 549 23.77 14.03 -26.48
CA ARG A 549 22.42 13.64 -26.91
C ARG A 549 21.85 12.47 -26.10
N ILE A 550 22.62 11.40 -25.88
CA ILE A 550 22.17 10.25 -25.09
C ILE A 550 22.03 10.65 -23.62
N TRP A 551 22.95 11.45 -23.07
CA TRP A 551 22.89 11.88 -21.67
C TRP A 551 21.66 12.75 -21.37
N GLU A 552 21.30 13.67 -22.27
CA GLU A 552 20.10 14.50 -22.07
C GLU A 552 18.83 13.67 -21.98
N VAL A 553 18.71 12.60 -22.78
CA VAL A 553 17.60 11.65 -22.69
C VAL A 553 17.66 10.85 -21.39
N LEU A 554 18.82 10.28 -21.02
CA LEU A 554 18.97 9.53 -19.75
C LEU A 554 18.59 10.39 -18.53
N ARG A 555 19.11 11.62 -18.45
CA ARG A 555 18.87 12.58 -17.36
C ARG A 555 17.39 12.99 -17.26
N SER A 556 16.73 13.27 -18.39
CA SER A 556 15.30 13.65 -18.40
C SER A 556 14.39 12.47 -18.08
N PHE A 557 14.70 11.28 -18.60
CA PHE A 557 13.92 10.06 -18.39
C PHE A 557 13.88 9.60 -16.93
N ALA A 558 14.92 9.89 -16.14
CA ALA A 558 15.00 9.53 -14.73
C ALA A 558 13.82 10.04 -13.85
N SER A 559 13.08 11.06 -14.31
CA SER A 559 11.90 11.58 -13.62
C SER A 559 10.58 10.91 -14.03
N PHE A 560 10.55 10.19 -15.16
CA PHE A 560 9.32 9.92 -15.92
C PHE A 560 9.19 8.49 -16.49
N GLY A 561 10.22 7.65 -16.36
CA GLY A 561 10.24 6.32 -16.95
C GLY A 561 9.20 5.33 -16.42
N PHE A 562 8.83 4.36 -17.26
CA PHE A 562 7.88 3.31 -16.92
C PHE A 562 8.49 1.91 -17.03
N CYS A 563 8.03 0.94 -16.23
CA CYS A 563 8.53 -0.44 -16.30
C CYS A 563 7.72 -1.23 -17.35
N LYS A 564 8.38 -1.69 -18.41
CA LYS A 564 7.75 -2.46 -19.50
C LYS A 564 7.10 -3.74 -19.00
N ALA A 565 7.74 -4.45 -18.06
CA ALA A 565 7.16 -5.65 -17.47
C ALA A 565 5.82 -5.37 -16.74
N HIS A 566 5.73 -4.26 -16.02
CA HIS A 566 4.48 -3.82 -15.38
C HIS A 566 3.44 -3.35 -16.40
N ALA A 567 3.86 -2.66 -17.47
CA ALA A 567 2.97 -2.28 -18.57
C ALA A 567 2.38 -3.51 -19.29
N ALA A 568 3.20 -4.52 -19.57
CA ALA A 568 2.76 -5.76 -20.22
C ALA A 568 1.77 -6.54 -19.35
N ALA A 569 2.01 -6.61 -18.04
CA ALA A 569 1.08 -7.20 -17.08
C ALA A 569 -0.26 -6.45 -16.98
N PHE A 570 -0.32 -5.16 -17.37
CA PHE A 570 -1.55 -4.38 -17.49
C PHE A 570 -2.16 -4.40 -18.90
N ALA A 571 -1.38 -4.62 -19.95
CA ALA A 571 -1.88 -4.82 -21.31
C ALA A 571 -2.76 -6.08 -21.39
N LEU A 572 -2.44 -7.14 -20.62
CA LEU A 572 -3.22 -8.39 -20.60
C LEU A 572 -4.69 -8.19 -20.11
N PRO A 573 -4.98 -7.69 -18.89
CA PRO A 573 -6.37 -7.39 -18.48
C PRO A 573 -7.01 -6.24 -19.26
N THR A 574 -6.22 -5.33 -19.86
CA THR A 574 -6.72 -4.33 -20.82
C THR A 574 -7.32 -5.04 -22.03
N TYR A 575 -6.54 -5.93 -22.65
CA TYR A 575 -6.95 -6.72 -23.80
C TYR A 575 -8.11 -7.66 -23.49
N HIS A 576 -8.08 -8.40 -22.36
CA HIS A 576 -9.19 -9.30 -21.97
C HIS A 576 -10.50 -8.52 -21.77
N SER A 577 -10.44 -7.31 -21.21
CA SER A 577 -11.62 -6.43 -21.08
C SER A 577 -12.12 -5.89 -22.42
N ALA A 578 -11.24 -5.71 -23.40
CA ALA A 578 -11.61 -5.31 -24.75
C ALA A 578 -12.22 -6.48 -25.56
N TRP A 579 -11.62 -7.67 -25.46
CA TRP A 579 -12.07 -8.89 -26.11
C TRP A 579 -13.47 -9.31 -25.61
N LEU A 580 -13.67 -9.35 -24.28
CA LEU A 580 -14.99 -9.60 -23.70
C LEU A 580 -16.05 -8.58 -24.15
N LYS A 581 -15.67 -7.31 -24.34
CA LYS A 581 -16.58 -6.27 -24.85
C LYS A 581 -16.89 -6.42 -26.34
N THR A 582 -15.98 -7.03 -27.09
CA THR A 582 -16.14 -7.30 -28.53
C THR A 582 -17.07 -8.49 -28.76
N HIS A 583 -16.75 -9.63 -28.14
CA HIS A 583 -17.39 -10.91 -28.42
C HIS A 583 -18.58 -11.24 -27.48
N HIS A 584 -18.55 -10.75 -26.24
CA HIS A 584 -19.60 -11.01 -25.24
C HIS A 584 -20.13 -9.73 -24.55
N PRO A 585 -20.50 -8.67 -25.30
CA PRO A 585 -20.78 -7.33 -24.77
C PRO A 585 -21.82 -7.29 -23.65
N ALA A 586 -22.88 -8.10 -23.73
CA ALA A 586 -23.94 -8.11 -22.72
C ALA A 586 -23.45 -8.63 -21.35
N ALA A 587 -22.67 -9.72 -21.35
CA ALA A 587 -22.09 -10.30 -20.14
C ALA A 587 -20.94 -9.45 -19.59
N PHE A 588 -20.17 -8.81 -20.47
CA PHE A 588 -19.19 -7.81 -20.05
C PHE A 588 -19.87 -6.64 -19.32
N LEU A 589 -20.92 -6.05 -19.91
CA LEU A 589 -21.64 -4.93 -19.32
C LEU A 589 -22.36 -5.30 -18.01
N SER A 590 -22.88 -6.52 -17.83
CA SER A 590 -23.40 -6.95 -16.53
C SER A 590 -22.29 -7.04 -15.48
N GLY A 591 -21.09 -7.47 -15.86
CA GLY A 591 -19.89 -7.44 -15.00
C GLY A 591 -19.50 -6.04 -14.56
N ILE A 592 -19.46 -5.08 -15.50
CA ILE A 592 -19.21 -3.65 -15.22
C ILE A 592 -20.27 -3.11 -14.25
N LEU A 593 -21.57 -3.33 -14.52
CA LEU A 593 -22.67 -2.84 -13.68
C LEU A 593 -22.74 -3.51 -12.30
N THR A 594 -22.24 -4.73 -12.15
CA THR A 594 -22.23 -5.48 -10.87
C THR A 594 -21.07 -5.08 -9.96
N HIS A 595 -19.89 -4.79 -10.53
CA HIS A 595 -18.66 -4.57 -9.75
C HIS A 595 -18.10 -3.13 -9.83
N ASP A 596 -18.67 -2.27 -10.67
CA ASP A 596 -18.36 -0.84 -10.81
C ASP A 596 -16.85 -0.54 -10.95
N PRO A 597 -16.13 -1.16 -11.91
CA PRO A 597 -14.72 -0.85 -12.16
C PRO A 597 -14.58 0.49 -12.91
N GLY A 598 -13.48 1.21 -12.64
CA GLY A 598 -13.11 2.39 -13.42
C GLY A 598 -13.70 3.70 -12.90
N CYS A 599 -13.90 4.65 -13.81
CA CYS A 599 -14.27 6.04 -13.52
C CYS A 599 -15.71 6.41 -13.91
N THR A 600 -16.48 5.51 -14.51
CA THR A 600 -17.91 5.74 -14.79
C THR A 600 -18.71 5.77 -13.49
N PRO A 601 -19.58 6.78 -13.25
CA PRO A 601 -20.53 6.72 -12.14
C PRO A 601 -21.52 5.58 -12.31
N SER A 602 -21.88 4.90 -11.21
CA SER A 602 -22.80 3.77 -11.13
C SER A 602 -24.27 4.05 -11.55
N ALA A 603 -24.52 5.22 -12.15
CA ALA A 603 -25.81 5.69 -12.67
C ALA A 603 -25.80 5.99 -14.19
N CYS A 604 -24.70 5.70 -14.91
CA CYS A 604 -24.55 6.00 -16.34
C CYS A 604 -25.26 5.02 -17.29
N SER A 605 -26.56 4.75 -17.06
CA SER A 605 -27.47 4.10 -18.03
C SER A 605 -27.84 5.00 -19.23
N SER A 606 -27.23 6.19 -19.32
CA SER A 606 -27.50 7.22 -20.31
C SER A 606 -26.55 7.25 -21.51
N THR A 607 -25.52 6.38 -21.54
CA THR A 607 -24.78 6.11 -22.79
C THR A 607 -25.73 5.35 -23.72
N THR A 608 -25.91 5.83 -24.97
CA THR A 608 -26.98 5.42 -25.92
C THR A 608 -27.49 4.00 -25.69
N PRO A 609 -28.73 3.82 -25.21
CA PRO A 609 -29.22 2.50 -24.85
C PRO A 609 -29.37 1.62 -26.09
N ASP A 610 -28.78 0.44 -26.04
CA ASP A 610 -29.25 -0.68 -26.85
C ASP A 610 -30.73 -0.94 -26.48
N PRO A 611 -31.67 -0.97 -27.44
CA PRO A 611 -33.08 -1.24 -27.18
C PRO A 611 -33.37 -2.60 -26.51
N SER A 612 -32.38 -3.48 -26.34
CA SER A 612 -32.49 -4.70 -25.53
C SER A 612 -32.56 -4.47 -24.01
N ALA A 613 -32.04 -3.34 -23.51
CA ALA A 613 -31.79 -3.11 -22.08
C ALA A 613 -33.09 -2.88 -21.26
N SER A 614 -33.67 -3.97 -20.76
CA SER A 614 -34.93 -3.94 -20.01
C SER A 614 -34.77 -3.42 -18.56
N PRO A 615 -35.72 -2.62 -18.03
CA PRO A 615 -35.71 -2.21 -16.61
C PRO A 615 -35.83 -3.39 -15.64
N CYS A 616 -35.30 -3.22 -14.42
CA CYS A 616 -35.35 -4.24 -13.37
C CYS A 616 -36.80 -4.65 -13.03
N SER A 617 -37.20 -5.86 -13.43
CA SER A 617 -38.47 -6.47 -13.01
C SER A 617 -38.27 -7.36 -11.80
N ALA A 618 -39.09 -7.15 -10.76
CA ALA A 618 -39.09 -7.95 -9.54
C ALA A 618 -39.47 -9.44 -9.75
N SER A 619 -39.91 -9.83 -10.96
CA SER A 619 -40.18 -11.22 -11.34
C SER A 619 -39.00 -11.93 -12.00
N THR A 620 -37.92 -11.23 -12.38
CA THR A 620 -36.78 -11.80 -13.13
C THR A 620 -35.40 -11.39 -12.58
N SER A 621 -35.31 -10.39 -11.69
CA SER A 621 -34.05 -9.97 -11.09
C SER A 621 -33.61 -10.90 -9.94
N THR A 622 -32.64 -11.78 -10.20
CA THR A 622 -31.98 -12.57 -9.15
C THR A 622 -30.81 -11.77 -8.54
N PRO A 623 -30.67 -11.66 -7.21
CA PRO A 623 -29.46 -11.09 -6.60
C PRO A 623 -28.25 -12.04 -6.81
N PRO A 624 -27.01 -11.53 -6.84
CA PRO A 624 -25.82 -12.37 -6.98
C PRO A 624 -25.76 -13.41 -5.86
N ALA A 625 -25.60 -14.68 -6.22
CA ALA A 625 -25.72 -15.79 -5.29
C ALA A 625 -24.53 -15.89 -4.34
N THR A 626 -24.76 -15.71 -3.03
CA THR A 626 -23.76 -16.03 -2.00
C THR A 626 -23.58 -17.56 -1.91
N PRO A 627 -22.36 -18.11 -2.05
CA PRO A 627 -22.14 -19.55 -1.98
C PRO A 627 -22.34 -20.06 -0.54
N THR A 628 -23.50 -20.65 -0.26
CA THR A 628 -23.77 -21.32 1.01
C THR A 628 -23.48 -22.81 0.90
N ALA A 629 -22.66 -23.33 1.81
CA ALA A 629 -22.29 -24.74 1.84
C ALA A 629 -23.53 -25.64 2.09
N PRO A 630 -23.67 -26.78 1.40
CA PRO A 630 -24.89 -27.58 1.45
C PRO A 630 -25.07 -28.28 2.81
N SER A 631 -26.07 -27.85 3.57
CA SER A 631 -26.46 -28.51 4.82
C SER A 631 -27.16 -29.84 4.54
N ARG A 632 -26.65 -30.93 5.11
CA ARG A 632 -27.29 -32.25 5.01
C ARG A 632 -28.57 -32.28 5.84
N SER A 633 -29.73 -32.24 5.19
CA SER A 633 -31.03 -32.54 5.79
C SER A 633 -31.43 -33.99 5.55
N THR A 634 -32.03 -34.63 6.55
CA THR A 634 -32.28 -36.08 6.57
C THR A 634 -33.77 -36.37 6.45
N THR A 635 -34.19 -37.03 5.37
CA THR A 635 -35.54 -37.61 5.28
C THR A 635 -35.56 -38.89 4.45
N ALA A 636 -36.07 -39.96 5.05
CA ALA A 636 -36.53 -41.17 4.37
C ALA A 636 -38.02 -41.36 4.67
N PRO A 637 -38.78 -42.06 3.82
CA PRO A 637 -39.13 -43.44 4.18
C PRO A 637 -39.29 -44.41 2.98
N GLY A 638 -39.36 -45.72 3.24
CA GLY A 638 -39.97 -46.65 2.25
C GLY A 638 -39.37 -48.05 2.09
N ARG A 639 -39.46 -48.90 3.12
CA ARG A 639 -39.49 -50.39 3.07
C ARG A 639 -39.16 -51.11 1.74
N THR A 640 -38.19 -52.03 1.78
CA THR A 640 -38.45 -53.50 1.83
C THR A 640 -37.16 -54.28 2.16
N ALA A 641 -37.31 -55.51 2.67
CA ALA A 641 -36.23 -56.49 2.89
C ALA A 641 -36.79 -57.88 2.52
N PRO A 642 -35.94 -58.90 2.23
CA PRO A 642 -35.58 -59.82 3.33
C PRO A 642 -34.23 -60.59 3.23
N ARG A 643 -33.67 -60.95 4.40
CA ARG A 643 -32.80 -62.13 4.69
C ARG A 643 -31.42 -62.22 3.98
N ASP A 644 -30.43 -62.97 4.48
CA ASP A 644 -30.37 -63.85 5.67
C ASP A 644 -29.03 -63.67 6.47
N GLY A 645 -28.73 -64.55 7.44
CA GLY A 645 -27.65 -64.39 8.44
C GLY A 645 -26.18 -64.51 7.97
N SER A 646 -25.18 -64.58 8.87
CA SER A 646 -25.26 -64.78 10.33
C SER A 646 -23.99 -64.35 11.12
N ARG A 647 -24.14 -64.18 12.46
CA ARG A 647 -23.23 -64.40 13.63
C ARG A 647 -21.69 -64.49 13.40
N THR A 648 -20.80 -64.01 14.30
CA THR A 648 -20.88 -64.02 15.78
C THR A 648 -19.88 -63.09 16.52
N ARG A 649 -20.31 -62.56 17.69
CA ARG A 649 -19.55 -62.27 18.95
C ARG A 649 -18.40 -61.22 19.05
N SER A 650 -18.67 -60.20 19.89
CA SER A 650 -17.73 -59.44 20.76
C SER A 650 -17.52 -60.18 22.12
N PRO A 651 -16.88 -59.65 23.21
CA PRO A 651 -16.77 -58.27 23.74
C PRO A 651 -15.30 -57.76 23.79
N THR A 652 -14.74 -56.84 24.61
CA THR A 652 -15.07 -56.03 25.84
C THR A 652 -13.95 -54.95 25.98
N ALA A 653 -14.02 -53.83 26.72
CA ALA A 653 -15.08 -52.90 27.14
C ALA A 653 -14.43 -51.66 27.85
N SER A 654 -15.21 -50.58 28.12
CA SER A 654 -14.83 -49.32 28.82
C SER A 654 -13.85 -48.36 28.09
N GLY A 655 -13.89 -47.03 28.31
CA GLY A 655 -14.96 -46.19 28.86
C GLY A 655 -14.53 -44.89 29.56
N SER A 656 -14.76 -43.71 28.94
CA SER A 656 -14.82 -42.40 29.63
C SER A 656 -15.50 -41.31 28.77
N ARG A 657 -15.83 -40.15 29.37
CA ARG A 657 -16.39 -38.94 28.74
C ARG A 657 -15.71 -37.69 29.33
N SER A 658 -15.49 -36.64 28.53
CA SER A 658 -15.39 -35.24 28.99
C SER A 658 -15.35 -34.25 27.80
N PRO A 659 -16.18 -33.18 27.79
CA PRO A 659 -16.06 -32.04 26.88
C PRO A 659 -15.70 -30.74 27.63
N THR A 660 -15.02 -29.80 26.97
CA THR A 660 -14.94 -28.40 27.42
C THR A 660 -14.65 -27.44 26.28
N SER A 661 -15.50 -26.42 26.12
CA SER A 661 -15.16 -25.16 25.46
C SER A 661 -14.78 -24.11 26.51
N ARG A 662 -14.05 -23.06 26.12
CA ARG A 662 -13.77 -21.90 26.99
C ARG A 662 -13.99 -20.59 26.25
N ALA A 663 -14.82 -19.73 26.84
CA ALA A 663 -14.88 -18.30 26.56
C ALA A 663 -14.29 -17.53 27.75
N SER A 664 -13.58 -16.44 27.49
CA SER A 664 -12.91 -15.62 28.52
C SER A 664 -13.72 -14.36 28.83
N ALA A 665 -13.78 -13.98 30.11
CA ALA A 665 -14.53 -12.82 30.60
C ALA A 665 -13.58 -11.75 31.18
N ARG A 666 -13.89 -10.47 30.96
CA ARG A 666 -13.15 -9.33 31.51
C ARG A 666 -13.50 -9.10 32.99
N PRO A 667 -12.51 -8.88 33.90
CA PRO A 667 -12.77 -8.36 35.24
C PRO A 667 -12.76 -6.81 35.26
N ARG A 668 -13.62 -6.21 36.09
CA ARG A 668 -13.46 -4.84 36.62
C ARG A 668 -13.00 -4.93 38.08
N TRP A 669 -12.25 -3.93 38.56
CA TRP A 669 -12.01 -3.70 39.99
C TRP A 669 -12.37 -2.25 40.38
N PRO A 670 -12.71 -1.97 41.65
CA PRO A 670 -13.35 -0.71 42.07
C PRO A 670 -12.35 0.30 42.68
N ALA A 671 -12.80 1.54 42.83
CA ALA A 671 -12.11 2.59 43.58
C ALA A 671 -12.66 2.73 45.02
N SER A 672 -11.84 3.21 45.94
CA SER A 672 -12.24 3.58 47.31
C SER A 672 -11.39 4.73 47.84
N SER A 673 -12.00 5.89 48.07
CA SER A 673 -11.36 7.07 48.67
C SER A 673 -11.61 7.14 50.18
N PRO A 674 -10.78 7.88 50.93
CA PRO A 674 -11.20 8.52 52.17
C PRO A 674 -11.22 10.06 52.06
N ALA A 675 -12.18 10.66 52.75
CA ALA A 675 -12.28 12.08 53.10
C ALA A 675 -11.49 12.36 54.40
N SER A 676 -11.21 13.59 54.87
CA SER A 676 -11.16 14.96 54.31
C SER A 676 -10.61 15.89 55.43
N ARG A 677 -10.10 17.10 55.10
CA ARG A 677 -10.22 18.34 55.91
C ARG A 677 -9.53 19.55 55.25
N THR A 678 -10.30 20.64 55.14
CA THR A 678 -9.89 22.05 55.00
C THR A 678 -9.30 22.58 56.33
N PRO A 679 -8.63 23.76 56.44
CA PRO A 679 -9.03 25.04 55.79
C PRO A 679 -7.96 26.13 55.46
N THR A 680 -8.49 27.29 55.03
CA THR A 680 -7.99 28.68 55.19
C THR A 680 -6.80 29.23 54.36
N SER A 681 -7.18 29.95 53.30
CA SER A 681 -6.94 31.41 53.07
C SER A 681 -5.54 32.01 52.86
N ALA A 682 -5.37 32.50 51.61
CA ALA A 682 -5.08 33.90 51.24
C ALA A 682 -3.66 34.51 51.25
N THR A 683 -3.37 35.24 50.15
CA THR A 683 -2.33 36.30 49.96
C THR A 683 -0.85 35.87 50.07
N SER A 684 0.11 36.48 49.35
CA SER A 684 0.11 37.60 48.38
C SER A 684 1.22 37.45 47.32
N GLY A 685 1.27 38.35 46.32
CA GLY A 685 2.51 38.64 45.55
C GLY A 685 3.51 39.48 46.37
N PRO A 686 4.56 40.10 45.77
CA PRO A 686 4.70 40.46 44.35
C PRO A 686 6.08 40.18 43.67
N VAL A 687 6.24 40.66 42.43
CA VAL A 687 7.46 40.74 41.59
C VAL A 687 8.26 42.03 41.92
N PRO A 688 9.60 42.01 42.11
CA PRO A 688 10.61 42.33 41.05
C PRO A 688 11.97 41.57 41.22
N GLY A 689 13.03 41.73 40.42
CA GLY A 689 13.22 42.38 39.10
C GLY A 689 14.65 42.89 38.82
N SER A 690 15.16 42.67 37.59
CA SER A 690 16.30 43.35 36.90
C SER A 690 17.78 43.09 37.28
N ALA A 691 18.67 43.51 36.35
CA ALA A 691 20.08 43.96 36.53
C ALA A 691 21.29 42.97 36.51
N ALA A 692 21.66 42.59 35.29
CA ALA A 692 23.02 42.42 34.68
C ALA A 692 24.33 42.64 35.49
N ARG A 693 25.37 41.85 35.16
CA ARG A 693 26.79 42.28 35.05
C ARG A 693 27.68 41.31 34.24
N SER A 694 28.62 41.88 33.47
CA SER A 694 29.82 41.27 32.85
C SER A 694 31.04 42.17 33.23
N PRO A 695 32.28 42.15 32.64
CA PRO A 695 32.86 41.46 31.46
C PRO A 695 33.70 40.21 31.90
N SER A 696 34.81 39.72 31.34
CA SER A 696 35.75 40.03 30.21
C SER A 696 36.60 38.77 29.90
N GLY A 697 37.29 38.59 28.75
CA GLY A 697 37.35 39.38 27.50
C GLY A 697 38.63 39.10 26.68
N SER A 698 38.61 39.42 25.37
CA SER A 698 39.76 39.46 24.40
C SER A 698 40.51 38.13 24.10
N CYS A 699 41.06 37.85 22.89
CA CYS A 699 41.46 38.68 21.73
C CYS A 699 41.04 38.09 20.35
N SER A 700 41.26 38.86 19.27
CA SER A 700 41.26 38.45 17.84
C SER A 700 42.23 39.38 17.05
N PRO A 701 42.72 39.08 15.83
CA PRO A 701 41.97 38.98 14.55
C PRO A 701 42.35 37.71 13.72
N GLY A 702 41.88 37.39 12.50
CA GLY A 702 41.10 38.10 11.46
C GLY A 702 41.97 38.66 10.31
N PRO A 703 41.50 38.82 9.04
CA PRO A 703 40.24 38.35 8.40
C PRO A 703 40.44 37.75 6.97
N SER A 704 39.36 37.28 6.33
CA SER A 704 39.13 37.48 4.88
C SER A 704 37.73 37.05 4.40
N THR A 705 37.16 37.86 3.50
CA THR A 705 36.06 37.51 2.57
C THR A 705 36.44 38.03 1.19
N PRO A 706 35.71 37.65 0.14
CA PRO A 706 34.95 38.70 -0.55
C PRO A 706 33.52 38.28 -0.91
N SER A 707 32.68 39.28 -1.14
CA SER A 707 31.36 39.14 -1.73
C SER A 707 31.34 39.63 -3.19
N THR A 708 30.39 39.14 -3.97
CA THR A 708 29.94 39.81 -5.20
C THR A 708 28.45 39.54 -5.38
N GLY A 709 27.66 40.60 -5.51
CA GLY A 709 26.25 40.52 -5.90
C GLY A 709 26.06 41.22 -7.25
N TRP A 710 25.12 40.72 -8.06
CA TRP A 710 24.76 41.30 -9.36
C TRP A 710 23.25 41.51 -9.44
N ALA A 711 22.84 42.59 -10.11
CA ALA A 711 21.44 42.95 -10.35
C ALA A 711 21.15 42.99 -11.86
N PRO A 712 19.94 42.61 -12.31
CA PRO A 712 19.55 42.73 -13.71
C PRO A 712 18.97 44.13 -14.03
N ALA A 713 19.33 44.68 -15.18
CA ALA A 713 18.78 45.94 -15.71
C ALA A 713 17.65 45.70 -16.73
N ARG A 714 16.90 46.75 -17.09
CA ARG A 714 15.76 46.69 -18.02
C ARG A 714 16.15 46.96 -19.49
N SER A 715 15.78 46.04 -20.39
CA SER A 715 15.44 46.29 -21.80
C SER A 715 14.84 45.00 -22.42
N GLY A 716 14.05 45.02 -23.51
CA GLY A 716 13.55 46.20 -24.22
C GLY A 716 12.72 45.98 -25.51
N ALA A 717 12.40 44.75 -25.95
CA ALA A 717 11.54 44.44 -27.11
C ALA A 717 11.22 42.92 -27.18
N ALA A 718 10.35 42.38 -28.05
CA ALA A 718 8.97 42.73 -28.46
C ALA A 718 8.42 41.61 -29.39
N ALA A 719 7.10 41.36 -29.36
CA ALA A 719 6.34 40.31 -30.09
C ALA A 719 6.52 38.85 -29.58
N GLY A 720 5.47 38.01 -29.54
CA GLY A 720 4.04 38.32 -29.77
C GLY A 720 3.07 37.13 -29.61
N SER A 721 1.79 37.43 -29.37
CA SER A 721 0.63 36.53 -29.26
C SER A 721 0.54 35.59 -28.02
N PRO A 722 -0.67 35.13 -27.63
CA PRO A 722 -1.02 35.01 -26.20
C PRO A 722 -1.20 33.59 -25.66
N ALA A 723 -1.03 33.45 -24.34
CA ALA A 723 -1.47 32.29 -23.58
C ALA A 723 -2.98 32.31 -23.34
N ALA A 724 -3.66 31.16 -23.46
CA ALA A 724 -5.10 31.05 -23.30
C ALA A 724 -5.51 30.78 -21.84
N THR A 725 -6.40 31.62 -21.29
CA THR A 725 -7.07 31.37 -20.01
C THR A 725 -8.29 30.48 -20.24
N CYS A 726 -8.25 29.22 -19.79
CA CYS A 726 -9.36 28.29 -19.97
C CYS A 726 -10.37 28.38 -18.80
N CYS A 727 -11.38 29.24 -18.94
CA CYS A 727 -12.52 29.31 -18.02
C CYS A 727 -13.60 28.29 -18.43
N CYS A 728 -13.96 27.37 -17.53
CA CYS A 728 -15.07 26.45 -17.75
C CYS A 728 -16.42 27.14 -17.49
N THR A 729 -17.05 27.70 -18.53
CA THR A 729 -18.45 28.17 -18.48
C THR A 729 -19.33 27.40 -19.46
N SER A 730 -20.35 26.72 -18.94
CA SER A 730 -21.29 25.91 -19.73
C SER A 730 -22.19 26.77 -20.62
N PRO A 731 -22.38 26.44 -21.91
CA PRO A 731 -23.35 27.12 -22.76
C PRO A 731 -24.77 26.61 -22.48
N SER A 732 -25.68 27.52 -22.10
CA SER A 732 -27.12 27.25 -22.04
C SER A 732 -27.79 27.64 -23.36
N SER A 733 -28.51 26.71 -23.98
CA SER A 733 -29.31 26.97 -25.18
C SER A 733 -30.67 27.58 -24.81
N THR A 734 -31.02 28.69 -25.45
CA THR A 734 -32.25 29.44 -25.17
C THR A 734 -33.25 29.42 -26.33
N ALA A 735 -34.29 28.60 -26.18
CA ALA A 735 -35.58 28.72 -26.86
C ALA A 735 -36.64 28.04 -25.99
N GLY A 736 -37.88 28.53 -25.85
CA GLY A 736 -38.44 29.79 -26.36
C GLY A 736 -39.98 29.73 -26.25
N THR A 737 -40.61 30.78 -25.74
CA THR A 737 -42.04 30.81 -25.31
C THR A 737 -42.36 29.88 -24.11
N GLY A 738 -43.38 30.14 -23.28
CA GLY A 738 -44.22 31.34 -23.16
C GLY A 738 -45.51 31.05 -22.38
N GLY A 739 -45.71 31.72 -21.23
CA GLY A 739 -46.94 31.59 -20.43
C GLY A 739 -46.71 31.97 -18.96
N ALA A 740 -47.55 32.83 -18.41
CA ALA A 740 -47.43 33.34 -17.04
C ALA A 740 -48.73 33.17 -16.26
N ALA A 741 -48.66 32.60 -15.05
CA ALA A 741 -49.67 32.73 -14.00
C ALA A 741 -49.12 32.32 -12.63
N ALA A 742 -49.59 33.00 -11.59
CA ALA A 742 -49.43 32.69 -10.16
C ALA A 742 -50.63 33.33 -9.42
N PRO A 743 -50.81 33.21 -8.09
CA PRO A 743 -50.32 32.20 -7.12
C PRO A 743 -51.48 31.55 -6.31
N ALA A 744 -51.20 30.51 -5.50
CA ALA A 744 -52.11 30.08 -4.43
C ALA A 744 -51.38 29.43 -3.23
N ARG A 745 -51.96 29.53 -2.03
CA ARG A 745 -51.52 28.90 -0.76
C ARG A 745 -52.57 27.87 -0.30
N ALA A 746 -52.18 26.79 0.39
CA ALA A 746 -52.75 26.38 1.70
C ALA A 746 -52.21 25.05 2.29
N ALA A 747 -51.70 25.13 3.52
CA ALA A 747 -51.92 24.28 4.71
C ALA A 747 -51.86 22.72 4.73
N GLY A 748 -51.24 22.21 5.82
CA GLY A 748 -51.41 20.87 6.41
C GLY A 748 -50.18 19.95 6.29
N ALA A 749 -49.76 19.12 7.26
CA ALA A 749 -50.06 18.98 8.71
C ALA A 749 -48.95 18.06 9.34
N PRO A 750 -48.75 17.98 10.68
CA PRO A 750 -47.54 17.38 11.27
C PRO A 750 -47.58 15.84 11.54
N CYS A 751 -46.41 15.26 11.77
CA CYS A 751 -46.14 13.82 11.93
C CYS A 751 -46.19 13.34 13.42
N PRO A 752 -46.66 12.11 13.74
CA PRO A 752 -46.86 11.65 15.13
C PRO A 752 -45.67 10.90 15.77
N PRO A 753 -45.48 10.96 17.11
CA PRO A 753 -44.45 10.23 17.85
C PRO A 753 -44.89 8.84 18.37
N ARG A 754 -43.92 8.03 18.85
CA ARG A 754 -44.15 6.74 19.54
C ARG A 754 -43.29 6.59 20.83
N PRO A 755 -43.64 5.66 21.76
CA PRO A 755 -43.42 5.87 23.20
C PRO A 755 -42.18 5.16 23.82
N PRO A 756 -41.79 5.54 25.07
CA PRO A 756 -40.65 4.95 25.79
C PRO A 756 -40.97 3.65 26.56
N ALA A 757 -39.93 2.85 26.84
CA ALA A 757 -40.00 1.61 27.61
C ALA A 757 -39.70 1.80 29.12
N ARG A 758 -40.04 0.80 29.95
CA ARG A 758 -39.97 0.87 31.43
C ARG A 758 -38.82 0.07 32.04
N CYS A 759 -38.23 0.60 33.12
CA CYS A 759 -37.30 -0.13 33.99
C CYS A 759 -38.02 -1.10 34.95
N ARG A 760 -37.30 -2.12 35.45
CA ARG A 760 -37.63 -2.89 36.66
C ARG A 760 -36.35 -3.23 37.45
N THR A 761 -36.40 -3.05 38.77
CA THR A 761 -35.52 -3.69 39.76
C THR A 761 -36.21 -4.97 40.28
N PRO A 762 -35.47 -5.95 40.83
CA PRO A 762 -35.00 -5.96 42.24
C PRO A 762 -33.53 -6.45 42.35
N GLY A 763 -32.90 -6.69 43.50
CA GLY A 763 -33.24 -6.52 44.92
C GLY A 763 -32.12 -7.12 45.80
N SER A 764 -32.01 -6.69 47.07
CA SER A 764 -30.84 -6.99 47.92
C SER A 764 -31.16 -7.84 49.16
N THR A 765 -30.34 -8.86 49.44
CA THR A 765 -30.22 -9.53 50.75
C THR A 765 -28.75 -9.89 51.04
N SER A 766 -28.42 -10.17 52.30
CA SER A 766 -27.07 -10.08 52.86
C SER A 766 -26.66 -11.24 53.78
N GLY A 767 -25.35 -11.48 53.87
CA GLY A 767 -24.70 -12.33 54.89
C GLY A 767 -23.34 -12.84 54.37
N SER A 768 -22.15 -12.49 54.87
CA SER A 768 -21.58 -12.21 56.21
C SER A 768 -21.07 -13.47 56.95
N GLY A 769 -19.78 -13.80 56.76
CA GLY A 769 -19.05 -14.85 57.49
C GLY A 769 -17.57 -14.91 57.03
N PRO A 770 -16.55 -15.02 57.91
CA PRO A 770 -15.21 -14.51 57.57
C PRO A 770 -14.10 -15.62 57.67
N PRO A 771 -12.77 -15.36 57.83
CA PRO A 771 -11.80 -15.95 56.91
C PRO A 771 -10.72 -16.85 57.56
N ARG A 772 -9.95 -17.59 56.75
CA ARG A 772 -8.64 -18.13 57.16
C ARG A 772 -7.58 -18.04 56.06
N SER A 773 -6.40 -17.59 56.48
CA SER A 773 -5.13 -17.54 55.74
C SER A 773 -4.02 -18.02 56.71
N PRO A 774 -2.73 -18.03 56.34
CA PRO A 774 -2.10 -18.40 55.06
C PRO A 774 -1.08 -19.56 55.26
N ARG A 775 -0.40 -20.03 54.20
CA ARG A 775 0.96 -20.60 54.33
C ARG A 775 1.79 -20.56 53.03
N ARG A 776 3.05 -20.16 53.18
CA ARG A 776 4.21 -20.30 52.25
C ARG A 776 5.03 -21.53 52.72
N PRO A 777 6.10 -22.05 52.04
CA PRO A 777 7.21 -21.27 51.45
C PRO A 777 8.01 -21.85 50.23
N ALA A 778 8.97 -21.04 49.70
CA ALA A 778 10.37 -21.36 49.29
C ALA A 778 10.71 -22.54 48.32
N ARG A 779 11.85 -22.61 47.58
CA ARG A 779 12.97 -21.68 47.17
C ARG A 779 13.87 -22.36 46.08
N SER A 780 14.74 -21.57 45.40
CA SER A 780 15.98 -21.98 44.64
C SER A 780 15.79 -22.84 43.36
N SER A 781 16.73 -22.93 42.40
CA SER A 781 18.13 -22.41 42.25
C SER A 781 18.50 -22.08 40.77
N ARG A 782 19.74 -21.60 40.49
CA ARG A 782 20.29 -21.16 39.17
C ARG A 782 21.45 -22.09 38.65
N PRO A 783 22.06 -21.86 37.46
CA PRO A 783 22.77 -22.90 36.66
C PRO A 783 24.30 -22.73 36.51
N PRO A 784 24.96 -23.67 35.77
CA PRO A 784 26.21 -23.51 35.00
C PRO A 784 25.95 -23.59 33.46
N SER A 785 26.84 -23.34 32.49
CA SER A 785 28.04 -22.49 32.26
C SER A 785 28.79 -23.08 31.04
N SER A 786 29.16 -22.27 30.04
CA SER A 786 29.89 -22.66 28.80
C SER A 786 31.40 -22.28 28.88
N PRO A 787 32.23 -22.39 27.81
CA PRO A 787 32.11 -23.16 26.58
C PRO A 787 33.14 -24.34 26.56
N PRO A 788 34.38 -24.34 25.99
CA PRO A 788 35.08 -23.51 24.99
C PRO A 788 35.65 -24.26 23.74
N SER A 789 35.35 -23.75 22.53
CA SER A 789 36.20 -23.82 21.32
C SER A 789 35.68 -22.81 20.29
#